data_AF-A0A935H5V7-F1
#
_entry.id   AF-A0A935H5V7-F1
#
_cell.length_a   1.000
_cell.length_b   1.000
_cell.length_c   1.000
_cell.angle_alpha   90.00
_cell.angle_beta   90.00
_cell.angle_gamma   90.00
#
_symmetry.space_group_name_H-M   'P 1'
#
loop_
_entity.id
_entity.type
_entity.pdbx_description
1 polymer ?
#
loop_
_entity_poly.entity_id
_entity_poly.type
_entity_poly.pdbx_seq_one_letter_code
_entity_poly.pdbx_strand_id
1 'polypeptide(L)'
;MLGVYVRGEWAYLLGFVALVPWLYTLSAQHTWARVVGSACLMALAYTVAVFWWFGVAVGDYTQLGAVPGLLVLLLLAPVAQPQILAFALVRHAFGQGHPVRGALAGACAWVAVERLVPKLLSDILGYGLYPSPLLRQAADAVGSAGLGFLLLLANIGVALAMGRRRQGWRATLAPLGLAALVPLLLVGYGLLRTSTAPTPGPDASVLRVGMVQSNIVHYEAMRKEHGAYAAVRNILDTHFAMSFDAVERQHVDAVLWSETAYPTTLGHPKSPAGSELDRELLGTMQAAGVPFVFGTYDQDDAGEYNAAAFVNPGTGLAGMYRKTHPFPLTEYVPAWLDGPLRMQWLPWSGNWLPGNGARVFPLTLANGREVVVAPLICLDDVDTGLAIDAARLGAQALFTLSNDSWFTRQPLGAQLHQAVAAFRSIETGLPQYRVTTNGFSAAIDPTGRILASAPMGTRTLVIGELPIPPAGAGAPRTLMVAWGDWVGLACAAFLLLRQAPPPPPPPPPPPPPPAPGAPLATGPRWGYGIASTQWRALVGTLSGTLANAGVAHTARPAPGWRARLQARTHAHLQARVAVPRARLARPLLGCVVLPLVLALVAFRLHQNIAFGSPLGEYYAAGWQAYLRTFGIWWAAWTMGVTLYAAALRAAMEAAALLVALVHPAQATPARRVLERLGLAALYIGLPVWFVMRLL
;
A
#
# COMPACT_ATOMS: atom_id res chain seq x y z
N MET A 1 0.55 1.76 -3.13
CA MET A 1 0.10 0.36 -3.22
C MET A 1 -1.08 0.15 -2.29
N LEU A 2 -0.92 0.08 -0.96
CA LEU A 2 -2.01 -0.10 0.00
C LEU A 2 -3.11 0.98 -0.06
N GLY A 3 -2.74 2.27 -0.06
CA GLY A 3 -3.72 3.35 -0.21
C GLY A 3 -4.44 3.40 -1.58
N VAL A 4 -3.94 2.68 -2.58
CA VAL A 4 -4.59 2.50 -3.90
C VAL A 4 -5.45 1.24 -3.90
N TYR A 5 -5.04 0.18 -3.19
CA TYR A 5 -5.76 -1.09 -3.07
C TYR A 5 -7.07 -0.97 -2.31
N VAL A 6 -7.09 -0.13 -1.29
CA VAL A 6 -8.28 0.10 -0.49
C VAL A 6 -9.33 0.95 -1.23
N ARG A 7 -8.93 1.66 -2.31
CA ARG A 7 -9.80 2.55 -3.09
C ARG A 7 -10.44 1.94 -4.35
N GLY A 8 -10.10 0.70 -4.73
CA GLY A 8 -10.62 0.13 -5.97
C GLY A 8 -10.74 -1.38 -5.92
N GLU A 9 -11.92 -1.89 -6.28
CA GLU A 9 -12.23 -3.32 -6.26
C GLU A 9 -11.17 -4.16 -6.98
N TRP A 10 -10.62 -3.67 -8.11
CA TRP A 10 -9.63 -4.39 -8.92
C TRP A 10 -8.19 -3.87 -8.76
N ALA A 11 -7.97 -2.83 -7.94
CA ALA A 11 -6.66 -2.21 -7.80
C ALA A 11 -5.61 -3.16 -7.21
N TYR A 12 -6.03 -4.18 -6.45
CA TYR A 12 -5.15 -5.23 -5.90
C TYR A 12 -4.36 -5.97 -6.98
N LEU A 13 -4.86 -6.03 -8.22
CA LEU A 13 -4.15 -6.66 -9.35
C LEU A 13 -2.83 -5.95 -9.68
N LEU A 14 -2.73 -4.65 -9.40
CA LEU A 14 -1.49 -3.90 -9.57
C LEU A 14 -0.37 -4.45 -8.67
N GLY A 15 -0.71 -5.13 -7.56
CA GLY A 15 0.29 -5.70 -6.67
C GLY A 15 1.16 -6.77 -7.28
N PHE A 16 0.71 -7.43 -8.35
CA PHE A 16 1.51 -8.41 -9.08
C PHE A 16 2.55 -7.79 -10.01
N VAL A 17 2.44 -6.48 -10.32
CA VAL A 17 3.26 -5.82 -11.36
C VAL A 17 3.84 -4.46 -10.99
N ALA A 18 3.42 -3.86 -9.88
CA ALA A 18 3.78 -2.47 -9.58
C ALA A 18 5.23 -2.22 -9.20
N LEU A 19 5.94 -3.24 -8.70
CA LEU A 19 7.37 -3.13 -8.40
C LEU A 19 8.23 -3.41 -9.64
N VAL A 20 7.65 -3.91 -10.73
CA VAL A 20 8.37 -4.26 -11.96
C VAL A 20 9.22 -3.11 -12.51
N PRO A 21 8.74 -1.84 -12.59
CA PRO A 21 9.58 -0.74 -13.08
C PRO A 21 10.83 -0.53 -12.23
N TRP A 22 10.69 -0.56 -10.90
CA TRP A 22 11.82 -0.43 -9.97
C TRP A 22 12.76 -1.64 -10.03
N LEU A 23 12.23 -2.86 -10.07
CA LEU A 23 13.05 -4.07 -10.19
C LEU A 23 13.84 -4.10 -11.50
N TYR A 24 13.26 -3.58 -12.58
CA TYR A 24 13.92 -3.48 -13.87
C TYR A 24 15.06 -2.45 -13.85
N THR A 25 14.85 -1.27 -13.24
CA THR A 25 15.90 -0.24 -13.12
C THR A 25 17.00 -0.64 -12.13
N LEU A 26 16.64 -1.32 -11.04
CA LEU A 26 17.57 -1.85 -10.04
C LEU A 26 18.50 -2.91 -10.66
N SER A 27 17.98 -3.73 -11.57
CA SER A 27 18.77 -4.76 -12.28
C SER A 27 19.83 -4.18 -13.22
N ALA A 28 19.76 -2.88 -13.56
CA ALA A 28 20.77 -2.18 -14.35
C ALA A 28 21.86 -1.51 -13.50
N GLN A 29 21.76 -1.57 -12.17
CA GLN A 29 22.74 -0.94 -11.27
C GLN A 29 23.86 -1.93 -10.91
N HIS A 30 25.11 -1.49 -11.08
CA HIS A 30 26.29 -2.32 -10.86
C HIS A 30 27.15 -1.87 -9.68
N THR A 31 26.85 -0.72 -9.06
CA THR A 31 27.61 -0.18 -7.92
C THR A 31 26.71 -0.03 -6.70
N TRP A 32 27.29 -0.25 -5.51
CA TRP A 32 26.60 -0.10 -4.23
C TRP A 32 25.94 1.28 -4.06
N ALA A 33 26.62 2.36 -4.42
CA ALA A 33 26.06 3.72 -4.32
C ALA A 33 24.77 3.90 -5.16
N ARG A 34 24.73 3.33 -6.36
CA ARG A 34 23.52 3.41 -7.22
C ARG A 34 22.41 2.50 -6.73
N VAL A 35 22.74 1.36 -6.14
CA VAL A 35 21.77 0.45 -5.50
C VAL A 35 21.11 1.14 -4.31
N VAL A 36 21.90 1.74 -3.41
CA VAL A 36 21.40 2.51 -2.26
C VAL A 36 20.56 3.69 -2.74
N GLY A 37 21.07 4.49 -3.69
CA GLY A 37 20.32 5.61 -4.25
C GLY A 37 18.97 5.19 -4.85
N SER A 38 18.94 4.07 -5.59
CA SER A 38 17.69 3.52 -6.15
C SER A 38 16.74 3.00 -5.07
N ALA A 39 17.24 2.46 -3.96
CA ALA A 39 16.43 2.02 -2.84
C ALA A 39 15.84 3.20 -2.07
N CYS A 40 16.63 4.25 -1.81
CA CYS A 40 16.16 5.48 -1.16
C CYS A 40 15.08 6.19 -1.99
N LEU A 41 15.26 6.28 -3.31
CA LEU A 41 14.24 6.84 -4.20
C LEU A 41 12.95 6.00 -4.21
N MET A 42 13.08 4.67 -4.14
CA MET A 42 11.91 3.80 -4.03
C MET A 42 11.22 3.95 -2.67
N ALA A 43 11.96 4.07 -1.57
CA ALA A 43 11.40 4.33 -0.26
C ALA A 43 10.62 5.65 -0.23
N LEU A 44 11.18 6.72 -0.80
CA LEU A 44 10.48 7.99 -0.99
C LEU A 44 9.19 7.82 -1.81
N ALA A 45 9.29 7.18 -2.99
CA ALA A 45 8.14 6.96 -3.86
C ALA A 45 7.05 6.12 -3.18
N TYR A 46 7.45 5.09 -2.42
CA TYR A 46 6.55 4.25 -1.64
C TYR A 46 5.84 5.06 -0.54
N THR A 47 6.60 5.83 0.24
CA THR A 47 6.06 6.69 1.31
C THR A 47 5.11 7.75 0.76
N VAL A 48 5.42 8.41 -0.37
CA VAL A 48 4.46 9.31 -1.04
C VAL A 48 3.20 8.56 -1.47
N ALA A 49 3.36 7.38 -2.08
CA ALA A 49 2.22 6.64 -2.64
C ALA A 49 1.32 6.00 -1.58
N VAL A 50 1.83 5.73 -0.38
CA VAL A 50 1.12 4.98 0.68
C VAL A 50 0.85 5.82 1.92
N PHE A 51 1.79 6.66 2.33
CA PHE A 51 1.81 7.34 3.64
C PHE A 51 1.77 8.86 3.58
N TRP A 52 1.51 9.47 2.42
CA TRP A 52 1.40 10.93 2.36
C TRP A 52 0.35 11.48 3.36
N TRP A 53 -0.76 10.76 3.53
CA TRP A 53 -1.83 11.11 4.47
C TRP A 53 -1.35 11.07 5.93
N PHE A 54 -0.44 10.16 6.25
CA PHE A 54 0.12 10.03 7.60
C PHE A 54 1.06 11.21 7.90
N GLY A 55 1.88 11.63 6.94
CA GLY A 55 2.72 12.82 7.09
C GLY A 55 1.88 14.09 7.32
N VAL A 56 0.74 14.20 6.62
CA VAL A 56 -0.23 15.28 6.84
C VAL A 56 -0.85 15.18 8.24
N ALA A 57 -1.30 14.00 8.65
CA ALA A 57 -1.92 13.77 9.96
C ALA A 57 -0.95 14.09 11.12
N VAL A 58 0.32 13.71 11.00
CA VAL A 58 1.36 14.05 11.98
C VAL A 58 1.57 15.56 12.02
N GLY A 59 1.72 16.22 10.87
CA GLY A 59 1.91 17.68 10.83
C GLY A 59 0.73 18.46 11.42
N ASP A 60 -0.48 17.96 11.19
CA ASP A 60 -1.71 18.48 11.78
C ASP A 60 -1.75 18.28 13.30
N TYR A 61 -1.37 17.10 13.79
CA TYR A 61 -1.35 16.77 15.21
C TYR A 61 -0.30 17.59 15.98
N THR A 62 0.90 17.73 15.43
CA THR A 62 1.99 18.50 16.04
C THR A 62 1.88 20.00 15.80
N GLN A 63 0.82 20.47 15.14
CA GLN A 63 0.58 21.88 14.78
C GLN A 63 1.69 22.51 13.92
N LEU A 64 2.54 21.69 13.28
CA LEU A 64 3.56 22.15 12.33
C LEU A 64 2.96 22.43 10.94
N GLY A 65 1.76 21.90 10.69
CA GLY A 65 1.07 21.96 9.41
C GLY A 65 1.39 20.79 8.50
N ALA A 66 0.50 20.56 7.55
CA ALA A 66 0.52 19.41 6.64
C ALA A 66 1.82 19.27 5.82
N VAL A 67 2.36 20.38 5.30
CA VAL A 67 3.53 20.36 4.42
C VAL A 67 4.82 20.01 5.19
N PRO A 68 5.14 20.67 6.32
CA PRO A 68 6.30 20.27 7.13
C PRO A 68 6.22 18.82 7.62
N GLY A 69 5.04 18.36 8.07
CA GLY A 69 4.85 16.97 8.50
C GLY A 69 5.15 15.96 7.38
N LEU A 70 4.68 16.24 6.17
CA LEU A 70 5.00 15.41 4.99
C LEU A 70 6.49 15.44 4.66
N LEU A 71 7.15 16.60 4.70
CA LEU A 71 8.59 16.70 4.40
C LEU A 71 9.44 15.92 5.40
N VAL A 72 9.10 15.97 6.69
CA VAL A 72 9.78 15.18 7.74
C VAL A 72 9.61 13.69 7.47
N LEU A 73 8.38 13.25 7.15
CA LEU A 73 8.13 11.84 6.84
C LEU A 73 8.92 11.38 5.61
N LEU A 74 9.02 12.22 4.57
CA LEU A 74 9.81 11.90 3.38
C LEU A 74 11.31 11.85 3.67
N LEU A 75 11.83 12.77 4.47
CA LEU A 75 13.22 12.73 4.91
C LEU A 75 13.55 11.42 5.64
N LEU A 76 12.63 10.94 6.48
CA LEU A 76 12.76 9.69 7.24
C LEU A 76 12.37 8.44 6.43
N ALA A 77 11.90 8.56 5.19
CA ALA A 77 11.39 7.44 4.41
C ALA A 77 12.36 6.25 4.28
N PRO A 78 13.67 6.42 4.01
CA PRO A 78 14.60 5.29 3.94
C PRO A 78 14.74 4.53 5.27
N VAL A 79 14.60 5.23 6.40
CA VAL A 79 14.66 4.65 7.75
C VAL A 79 13.34 3.99 8.12
N ALA A 80 12.21 4.60 7.73
CA ALA A 80 10.88 4.06 7.94
C ALA A 80 10.55 2.86 7.03
N GLN A 81 11.32 2.65 5.96
CA GLN A 81 11.12 1.60 4.97
C GLN A 81 12.37 0.72 4.78
N PRO A 82 12.94 0.16 5.86
CA PRO A 82 14.22 -0.54 5.82
C PRO A 82 14.17 -1.82 4.96
N GLN A 83 12.99 -2.42 4.78
CA GLN A 83 12.80 -3.60 3.95
C GLN A 83 13.12 -3.35 2.47
N ILE A 84 12.90 -2.12 1.97
CA ILE A 84 13.26 -1.73 0.58
C ILE A 84 14.78 -1.72 0.41
N LEU A 85 15.49 -1.16 1.39
CA LEU A 85 16.95 -1.12 1.40
C LEU A 85 17.53 -2.52 1.53
N ALA A 86 17.04 -3.31 2.49
CA ALA A 86 17.48 -4.69 2.69
C ALA A 86 17.29 -5.54 1.44
N PHE A 87 16.12 -5.45 0.79
CA PHE A 87 15.87 -6.12 -0.48
C PHE A 87 16.91 -5.75 -1.54
N ALA A 88 17.18 -4.46 -1.73
CA ALA A 88 18.09 -3.99 -2.77
C ALA A 88 19.54 -4.42 -2.50
N LEU A 89 19.99 -4.31 -1.25
CA LEU A 89 21.35 -4.66 -0.83
C LEU A 89 21.59 -6.17 -0.90
N VAL A 90 20.70 -6.98 -0.33
CA VAL A 90 20.81 -8.45 -0.37
C VAL A 90 20.68 -8.97 -1.80
N ARG A 91 19.76 -8.41 -2.59
CA ARG A 91 19.65 -8.76 -4.02
C ARG A 91 20.94 -8.48 -4.77
N HIS A 92 21.60 -7.35 -4.50
CA HIS A 92 22.85 -6.99 -5.16
C HIS A 92 24.00 -7.90 -4.73
N ALA A 93 24.15 -8.16 -3.42
CA ALA A 93 25.17 -9.04 -2.88
C ALA A 93 25.10 -10.46 -3.45
N PHE A 94 23.90 -11.06 -3.45
CA PHE A 94 23.68 -12.45 -3.89
C PHE A 94 23.35 -12.60 -5.37
N GLY A 95 23.22 -11.47 -6.10
CA GLY A 95 22.82 -11.45 -7.51
C GLY A 95 23.98 -11.53 -8.51
N GLN A 96 25.23 -11.38 -8.05
CA GLN A 96 26.42 -11.41 -8.91
C GLN A 96 26.56 -12.81 -9.55
N GLY A 97 26.40 -12.90 -10.87
CA GLY A 97 26.42 -14.17 -11.63
C GLY A 97 25.12 -15.00 -11.56
N HIS A 98 24.27 -14.82 -10.55
CA HIS A 98 23.03 -15.59 -10.35
C HIS A 98 21.80 -14.71 -10.04
N PRO A 99 21.20 -14.05 -11.05
CA PRO A 99 20.15 -13.04 -10.83
C PRO A 99 18.88 -13.59 -10.15
N VAL A 100 18.55 -14.87 -10.38
CA VAL A 100 17.39 -15.52 -9.73
C VAL A 100 17.66 -15.75 -8.23
N ARG A 101 18.88 -16.17 -7.86
CA ARG A 101 19.26 -16.38 -6.47
C ARG A 101 19.27 -15.07 -5.70
N GLY A 102 19.85 -14.00 -6.28
CA GLY A 102 19.81 -12.67 -5.71
C GLY A 102 18.39 -12.14 -5.56
N ALA A 103 17.52 -12.35 -6.54
CA ALA A 103 16.13 -11.92 -6.45
C ALA A 103 15.37 -12.61 -5.31
N LEU A 104 15.54 -13.92 -5.14
CA LEU A 104 14.93 -14.69 -4.05
C LEU A 104 15.48 -14.27 -2.69
N ALA A 105 16.80 -14.12 -2.55
CA ALA A 105 17.42 -13.64 -1.32
C ALA A 105 16.94 -12.23 -0.95
N GLY A 106 16.81 -11.33 -1.94
CA GLY A 106 16.21 -10.01 -1.74
C GLY A 106 14.78 -10.09 -1.23
N ALA A 107 13.94 -10.95 -1.81
CA ALA A 107 12.56 -11.15 -1.36
C ALA A 107 12.49 -11.68 0.09
N CYS A 108 13.36 -12.63 0.45
CA CYS A 108 13.49 -13.09 1.84
C CYS A 108 13.94 -11.96 2.77
N ALA A 109 14.88 -11.11 2.32
CA ALA A 109 15.35 -9.99 3.13
C ALA A 109 14.26 -8.95 3.39
N TRP A 110 13.40 -8.69 2.40
CA TRP A 110 12.24 -7.83 2.57
C TRP A 110 11.35 -8.33 3.72
N VAL A 111 10.89 -9.59 3.63
CA VAL A 111 9.91 -10.16 4.57
C VAL A 111 10.53 -10.44 5.94
N ALA A 112 11.81 -10.81 5.99
CA ALA A 112 12.54 -10.93 7.26
C ALA A 112 12.62 -9.58 7.99
N VAL A 113 12.89 -8.48 7.27
CA VAL A 113 12.92 -7.15 7.88
C VAL A 113 11.54 -6.71 8.34
N GLU A 114 10.48 -7.01 7.59
CA GLU A 114 9.10 -6.74 8.03
C GLU A 114 8.75 -7.43 9.37
N ARG A 115 9.32 -8.62 9.62
CA ARG A 115 9.11 -9.36 10.87
C ARG A 115 9.99 -8.90 12.03
N LEU A 116 11.22 -8.48 11.75
CA LEU A 116 12.25 -8.20 12.75
C LEU A 116 12.31 -6.72 13.15
N VAL A 117 11.86 -5.81 12.28
CA VAL A 117 11.89 -4.38 12.54
C VAL A 117 10.47 -3.90 12.87
N PRO A 118 10.26 -3.31 14.06
CA PRO A 118 8.96 -2.74 14.41
C PRO A 118 8.52 -1.68 13.41
N LYS A 119 7.25 -1.74 13.01
CA LYS A 119 6.64 -0.77 12.11
C LYS A 119 5.47 -0.08 12.80
N LEU A 120 5.44 1.25 12.72
CA LEU A 120 4.39 2.06 13.33
C LEU A 120 3.02 1.84 12.67
N LEU A 121 3.01 1.79 11.33
CA LEU A 121 1.84 1.50 10.53
C LEU A 121 2.16 0.22 9.75
N SER A 122 1.42 -0.85 10.01
CA SER A 122 1.63 -2.13 9.34
C SER A 122 1.34 -1.98 7.85
N ASP A 123 2.39 -2.04 7.02
CA ASP A 123 2.36 -1.67 5.60
C ASP A 123 2.79 -2.82 4.70
N ILE A 124 2.61 -4.04 5.20
CA ILE A 124 2.97 -5.29 4.54
C ILE A 124 2.19 -5.39 3.22
N LEU A 125 2.91 -5.69 2.13
CA LEU A 125 2.34 -5.73 0.77
C LEU A 125 1.13 -6.68 0.67
N GLY A 126 1.14 -7.76 1.45
CA GLY A 126 0.09 -8.78 1.46
C GLY A 126 -1.30 -8.26 1.83
N TYR A 127 -1.41 -7.23 2.68
CA TYR A 127 -2.69 -6.60 3.00
C TYR A 127 -3.39 -6.01 1.76
N GLY A 128 -2.62 -5.74 0.70
CA GLY A 128 -3.16 -5.29 -0.58
C GLY A 128 -4.10 -6.27 -1.27
N LEU A 129 -4.07 -7.55 -0.87
CA LEU A 129 -4.98 -8.57 -1.38
C LEU A 129 -6.32 -8.62 -0.63
N TYR A 130 -6.52 -7.80 0.42
CA TYR A 130 -7.77 -7.74 1.18
C TYR A 130 -9.05 -7.63 0.31
N PRO A 131 -9.09 -6.80 -0.76
CA PRO A 131 -10.30 -6.65 -1.56
C PRO A 131 -10.68 -7.90 -2.35
N SER A 132 -9.77 -8.87 -2.52
CA SER A 132 -10.06 -10.12 -3.23
C SER A 132 -10.50 -11.21 -2.25
N PRO A 133 -11.78 -11.66 -2.31
CA PRO A 133 -12.28 -12.69 -1.40
C PRO A 133 -11.51 -14.01 -1.49
N LEU A 134 -11.00 -14.36 -2.68
CA LEU A 134 -10.26 -15.59 -2.92
C LEU A 134 -8.78 -15.47 -2.54
N LEU A 135 -8.08 -14.44 -3.03
CA LEU A 135 -6.62 -14.34 -2.87
C LEU A 135 -6.20 -14.15 -1.41
N ARG A 136 -7.02 -13.45 -0.61
CA ARG A 136 -6.73 -13.20 0.81
C ARG A 136 -6.80 -14.45 1.68
N GLN A 137 -7.50 -15.51 1.26
CA GLN A 137 -7.71 -16.70 2.12
C GLN A 137 -6.41 -17.39 2.49
N ALA A 138 -5.40 -17.36 1.61
CA ALA A 138 -4.09 -17.94 1.91
C ALA A 138 -3.38 -17.28 3.11
N ALA A 139 -3.88 -16.16 3.64
CA ALA A 139 -3.39 -15.60 4.90
C ALA A 139 -3.57 -16.55 6.10
N ASP A 140 -4.53 -17.48 6.09
CA ASP A 140 -4.66 -18.49 7.14
C ASP A 140 -3.46 -19.47 7.20
N ALA A 141 -2.75 -19.62 6.08
CA ALA A 141 -1.60 -20.50 5.95
C ALA A 141 -0.28 -19.75 6.10
N VAL A 142 -0.14 -18.63 5.39
CA VAL A 142 1.15 -17.94 5.22
C VAL A 142 1.15 -16.51 5.80
N GLY A 143 0.02 -16.06 6.33
CA GLY A 143 -0.13 -14.70 6.87
C GLY A 143 -0.04 -13.61 5.81
N SER A 144 -0.25 -12.37 6.25
CA SER A 144 0.02 -11.19 5.42
C SER A 144 1.47 -11.13 4.91
N ALA A 145 2.45 -11.56 5.71
CA ALA A 145 3.86 -11.62 5.34
C ALA A 145 4.12 -12.56 4.14
N GLY A 146 3.54 -13.76 4.16
CA GLY A 146 3.65 -14.71 3.06
C GLY A 146 2.92 -14.28 1.78
N LEU A 147 1.77 -13.62 1.91
CA LEU A 147 1.13 -12.98 0.76
C LEU A 147 2.05 -11.90 0.15
N GLY A 148 2.71 -11.10 0.99
CA GLY A 148 3.71 -10.13 0.55
C GLY A 148 4.87 -10.78 -0.19
N PHE A 149 5.40 -11.90 0.32
CA PHE A 149 6.44 -12.69 -0.34
C PHE A 149 6.00 -13.17 -1.73
N LEU A 150 4.79 -13.71 -1.84
CA LEU A 150 4.22 -14.19 -3.10
C LEU A 150 4.05 -13.06 -4.13
N LEU A 151 3.59 -11.89 -3.71
CA LEU A 151 3.53 -10.70 -4.57
C LEU A 151 4.92 -10.28 -5.07
N LEU A 152 5.95 -10.32 -4.22
CA LEU A 152 7.34 -10.05 -4.63
C LEU A 152 7.81 -11.05 -5.69
N LEU A 153 7.52 -12.34 -5.53
CA LEU A 153 7.87 -13.37 -6.52
C LEU A 153 7.20 -13.13 -7.88
N ALA A 154 5.93 -12.72 -7.90
CA ALA A 154 5.23 -12.38 -9.13
C ALA A 154 5.90 -11.19 -9.85
N ASN A 155 6.19 -10.11 -9.11
CA ASN A 155 6.90 -8.94 -9.65
C ASN A 155 8.30 -9.31 -10.18
N ILE A 156 9.03 -10.16 -9.46
CA ILE A 156 10.34 -10.67 -9.88
C ILE A 156 10.22 -11.46 -11.19
N GLY A 157 9.23 -12.35 -11.30
CA GLY A 157 8.98 -13.13 -12.51
C GLY A 157 8.74 -12.26 -13.74
N VAL A 158 7.88 -11.24 -13.62
CA VAL A 158 7.62 -10.27 -14.70
C VAL A 158 8.86 -9.45 -15.03
N ALA A 159 9.60 -8.95 -14.03
CA ALA A 159 10.82 -8.18 -14.26
C ALA A 159 11.90 -9.02 -14.98
N LEU A 160 12.07 -10.29 -14.60
CA LEU A 160 12.98 -11.22 -15.26
C LEU A 160 12.53 -11.53 -16.70
N ALA A 161 11.24 -11.71 -16.95
CA ALA A 161 10.69 -11.87 -18.31
C ALA A 161 11.01 -10.64 -19.18
N MET A 162 10.79 -9.43 -18.63
CA MET A 162 11.11 -8.18 -19.32
C MET A 162 12.61 -8.04 -19.61
N GLY A 163 13.49 -8.48 -18.72
CA GLY A 163 14.94 -8.50 -18.94
C GLY A 163 15.36 -9.49 -20.04
N ARG A 164 14.68 -10.64 -20.13
CA ARG A 164 14.99 -11.71 -21.11
C ARG A 164 14.28 -11.56 -22.45
N ARG A 165 13.41 -10.56 -22.63
CA ARG A 165 12.62 -10.38 -23.88
C ARG A 165 13.44 -10.36 -25.17
N ARG A 166 14.69 -9.88 -25.11
CA ARG A 166 15.61 -9.84 -26.26
C ARG A 166 16.24 -11.18 -26.60
N GLN A 167 16.18 -12.16 -25.71
CA GLN A 167 16.73 -13.52 -25.88
C GLN A 167 15.72 -14.47 -26.57
N GLY A 168 14.53 -13.97 -26.91
CA GLY A 168 13.45 -14.72 -27.54
C GLY A 168 12.34 -15.15 -26.57
N TRP A 169 11.15 -15.45 -27.10
CA TRP A 169 9.95 -15.76 -26.31
C TRP A 169 10.12 -16.99 -25.40
N ARG A 170 10.92 -17.98 -25.82
CA ARG A 170 11.21 -19.16 -24.97
C ARG A 170 11.91 -18.79 -23.67
N ALA A 171 12.78 -17.77 -23.69
CA ALA A 171 13.50 -17.30 -22.50
C ALA A 171 12.60 -16.51 -21.52
N THR A 172 11.41 -16.07 -21.98
CA THR A 172 10.42 -15.37 -21.14
C THR A 172 9.36 -16.30 -20.57
N LEU A 173 9.17 -17.51 -21.12
CA LEU A 173 8.13 -18.43 -20.66
C LEU A 173 8.30 -18.83 -19.19
N ALA A 174 9.49 -19.26 -18.77
CA ALA A 174 9.68 -19.72 -17.39
C ALA A 174 9.46 -18.59 -16.34
N PRO A 175 10.01 -17.38 -16.51
CA PRO A 175 9.71 -16.27 -15.59
C PRO A 175 8.24 -15.81 -15.61
N LEU A 176 7.58 -15.83 -16.78
CA LEU A 176 6.14 -15.55 -16.87
C LEU A 176 5.31 -16.66 -16.23
N GLY A 177 5.73 -17.92 -16.36
CA GLY A 177 5.13 -19.06 -15.69
C GLY A 177 5.19 -18.92 -14.17
N LEU A 178 6.34 -18.52 -13.61
CA LEU A 178 6.46 -18.17 -12.19
C LEU A 178 5.51 -17.02 -11.80
N ALA A 179 5.46 -15.95 -12.61
CA ALA A 179 4.60 -14.81 -12.34
C ALA A 179 3.10 -15.16 -12.38
N ALA A 180 2.69 -16.04 -13.29
CA ALA A 180 1.31 -16.51 -13.42
C ALA A 180 0.95 -17.58 -12.38
N LEU A 181 1.91 -18.39 -11.95
CA LEU A 181 1.69 -19.46 -10.96
C LEU A 181 1.21 -18.88 -9.63
N VAL A 182 1.75 -17.74 -9.19
CA VAL A 182 1.37 -17.12 -7.92
C VAL A 182 -0.15 -16.81 -7.83
N PRO A 183 -0.74 -15.99 -8.71
CA PRO A 183 -2.18 -15.73 -8.64
C PRO A 183 -3.00 -17.00 -8.87
N LEU A 184 -2.56 -17.95 -9.69
CA LEU A 184 -3.25 -19.23 -9.89
C LEU A 184 -3.29 -20.08 -8.61
N LEU A 185 -2.18 -20.17 -7.86
CA LEU A 185 -2.12 -20.87 -6.59
C LEU A 185 -3.00 -20.20 -5.54
N LEU A 186 -2.98 -18.87 -5.46
CA LEU A 186 -3.82 -18.11 -4.53
C LEU A 186 -5.31 -18.28 -4.84
N VAL A 187 -5.70 -18.24 -6.13
CA VAL A 187 -7.08 -18.52 -6.55
C VAL A 187 -7.48 -19.96 -6.23
N GLY A 188 -6.62 -20.93 -6.57
CA GLY A 188 -6.88 -22.35 -6.30
C GLY A 188 -7.04 -22.64 -4.82
N TYR A 189 -6.15 -22.09 -3.99
CA TYR A 189 -6.25 -22.17 -2.53
C TYR A 189 -7.52 -21.48 -2.02
N GLY A 190 -7.81 -20.27 -2.50
CA GLY A 190 -9.02 -19.53 -2.13
C GLY A 190 -10.30 -20.29 -2.43
N LEU A 191 -10.42 -20.91 -3.62
CA LEU A 191 -11.56 -21.76 -4.00
C LEU A 191 -11.66 -23.01 -3.12
N LEU A 192 -10.53 -23.64 -2.79
CA LEU A 192 -10.51 -24.79 -1.88
C LEU A 192 -10.97 -24.38 -0.47
N ARG A 193 -10.45 -23.27 0.06
CA ARG A 193 -10.78 -22.80 1.41
C ARG A 193 -12.21 -22.33 1.54
N THR A 194 -12.79 -21.70 0.53
CA THR A 194 -14.19 -21.26 0.57
C THR A 194 -15.16 -22.43 0.37
N SER A 195 -14.81 -23.42 -0.44
CA SER A 195 -15.65 -24.63 -0.62
C SER A 195 -15.61 -25.59 0.58
N THR A 196 -14.51 -25.60 1.33
CA THR A 196 -14.35 -26.42 2.55
C THR A 196 -14.62 -25.64 3.84
N ALA A 197 -14.93 -24.34 3.74
CA ALA A 197 -15.28 -23.53 4.90
C ALA A 197 -16.46 -24.17 5.62
N PRO A 198 -16.36 -24.43 6.94
CA PRO A 198 -17.48 -24.97 7.70
C PRO A 198 -18.69 -24.06 7.52
N THR A 199 -19.76 -24.61 6.93
CA THR A 199 -21.04 -23.93 6.94
C THR A 199 -21.56 -24.03 8.37
N PRO A 200 -21.93 -22.92 9.03
CA PRO A 200 -22.52 -23.00 10.36
C PRO A 200 -23.72 -23.95 10.30
N GLY A 201 -23.65 -25.06 11.03
CA GLY A 201 -24.78 -25.96 11.15
C GLY A 201 -25.94 -25.29 11.89
N PRO A 202 -27.14 -25.89 11.89
CA PRO A 202 -28.29 -25.37 12.63
C PRO A 202 -28.01 -25.20 14.14
N ASP A 203 -27.05 -25.94 14.69
CA ASP A 203 -26.63 -25.88 16.10
C ASP A 203 -25.44 -24.93 16.36
N ALA A 204 -24.97 -24.18 15.36
CA ALA A 204 -23.86 -23.25 15.54
C ALA A 204 -24.26 -22.14 16.52
N SER A 205 -23.52 -21.99 17.62
CA SER A 205 -23.71 -20.88 18.54
C SER A 205 -23.46 -19.56 17.84
N VAL A 206 -24.51 -18.77 17.65
CA VAL A 206 -24.41 -17.39 17.17
C VAL A 206 -24.20 -16.47 18.38
N LEU A 207 -23.36 -15.46 18.20
CA LEU A 207 -23.21 -14.34 19.13
C LEU A 207 -23.69 -13.06 18.43
N ARG A 208 -24.62 -12.36 19.07
CA ARG A 208 -25.20 -11.12 18.58
C ARG A 208 -24.68 -9.94 19.41
N VAL A 209 -23.92 -9.04 18.80
CA VAL A 209 -23.25 -7.94 19.52
C VAL A 209 -23.70 -6.59 18.98
N GLY A 210 -24.12 -5.69 19.88
CA GLY A 210 -24.43 -4.30 19.57
C GLY A 210 -23.19 -3.41 19.72
N MET A 211 -22.70 -2.85 18.61
CA MET A 211 -21.53 -1.97 18.58
C MET A 211 -21.96 -0.51 18.49
N VAL A 212 -21.61 0.27 19.51
CA VAL A 212 -22.01 1.68 19.65
C VAL A 212 -20.96 2.60 19.03
N GLN A 213 -21.26 3.15 17.84
CA GLN A 213 -20.46 4.20 17.21
C GLN A 213 -21.09 5.57 17.51
N SER A 214 -20.59 6.25 18.54
CA SER A 214 -21.19 7.49 19.06
C SER A 214 -20.96 8.73 18.18
N ASN A 215 -19.89 8.71 17.37
CA ASN A 215 -19.40 9.83 16.58
C ASN A 215 -19.02 11.07 17.42
N ILE A 216 -18.58 10.86 18.67
CA ILE A 216 -18.10 11.94 19.54
C ILE A 216 -16.59 12.11 19.32
N VAL A 217 -16.22 13.07 18.48
CA VAL A 217 -14.83 13.26 18.01
C VAL A 217 -14.14 14.53 18.53
N HIS A 218 -14.87 15.35 19.29
CA HIS A 218 -14.42 16.65 19.79
C HIS A 218 -14.35 16.72 21.32
N TYR A 219 -13.99 15.61 21.97
CA TYR A 219 -13.93 15.50 23.43
C TYR A 219 -13.12 16.64 24.07
N GLU A 220 -11.91 16.92 23.57
CA GLU A 220 -11.04 17.94 24.17
C GLU A 220 -11.60 19.36 24.04
N ALA A 221 -12.35 19.65 22.96
CA ALA A 221 -13.05 20.93 22.82
C ALA A 221 -14.23 21.01 23.82
N MET A 222 -15.03 19.95 23.89
CA MET A 222 -16.16 19.86 24.82
C MET A 222 -15.71 19.99 26.28
N ARG A 223 -14.60 19.33 26.64
CA ARG A 223 -13.98 19.40 27.98
C ARG A 223 -13.55 20.81 28.34
N LYS A 224 -12.96 21.56 27.39
CA LYS A 224 -12.53 22.95 27.60
C LYS A 224 -13.70 23.91 27.76
N GLU A 225 -14.76 23.71 26.98
CA GLU A 225 -15.93 24.59 26.95
C GLU A 225 -16.90 24.34 28.12
N HIS A 226 -17.20 23.07 28.42
CA HIS A 226 -18.25 22.68 29.37
C HIS A 226 -17.71 22.04 30.65
N GLY A 227 -16.40 21.78 30.72
CA GLY A 227 -15.77 21.05 31.81
C GLY A 227 -15.77 19.53 31.61
N ALA A 228 -14.89 18.84 32.35
CA ALA A 228 -14.70 17.39 32.22
C ALA A 228 -15.95 16.58 32.57
N TYR A 229 -16.65 16.95 33.65
CA TYR A 229 -17.85 16.24 34.07
C TYR A 229 -18.96 16.29 33.02
N ALA A 230 -19.29 17.48 32.51
CA ALA A 230 -20.33 17.64 31.49
C ALA A 230 -19.97 16.91 30.18
N ALA A 231 -18.68 16.90 29.81
CA ALA A 231 -18.21 16.16 28.65
C ALA A 231 -18.39 14.64 28.82
N VAL A 232 -18.02 14.08 29.97
CA VAL A 232 -18.21 12.66 30.26
C VAL A 232 -19.70 12.31 30.35
N ARG A 233 -20.51 13.16 30.97
CA ARG A 233 -21.98 13.00 31.04
C ARG A 233 -22.60 12.89 29.65
N ASN A 234 -22.27 13.79 28.73
CA ASN A 234 -22.75 13.75 27.34
C ASN A 234 -22.40 12.43 26.65
N ILE A 235 -21.19 11.93 26.90
CA ILE A 235 -20.74 10.66 26.37
C ILE A 235 -21.59 9.51 26.94
N LEU A 236 -21.78 9.45 28.26
CA LEU A 236 -22.60 8.43 28.91
C LEU A 236 -24.05 8.48 28.44
N ASP A 237 -24.69 9.65 28.38
CA ASP A 237 -26.07 9.79 27.90
C ASP A 237 -26.24 9.24 26.49
N THR A 238 -25.29 9.57 25.60
CA THR A 238 -25.30 9.06 24.22
C THR A 238 -25.15 7.54 24.18
N HIS A 239 -24.20 7.00 24.93
CA HIS A 239 -23.94 5.55 24.91
C HIS A 239 -25.04 4.76 25.62
N PHE A 240 -25.64 5.26 26.69
CA PHE A 240 -26.78 4.63 27.36
C PHE A 240 -28.00 4.58 26.45
N ALA A 241 -28.35 5.69 25.78
CA ALA A 241 -29.47 5.70 24.84
C ALA A 241 -29.27 4.69 23.69
N MET A 242 -28.07 4.62 23.12
CA MET A 242 -27.76 3.66 22.05
C MET A 242 -27.69 2.21 22.55
N SER A 243 -27.22 1.99 23.79
CA SER A 243 -27.17 0.67 24.40
C SER A 243 -28.57 0.17 24.77
N PHE A 244 -29.45 1.06 25.23
CA PHE A 244 -30.86 0.75 25.43
C PHE A 244 -31.51 0.27 24.13
N ASP A 245 -31.28 0.98 23.01
CA ASP A 245 -31.78 0.54 21.70
C ASP A 245 -31.19 -0.83 21.29
N ALA A 246 -29.91 -1.08 21.57
CA ALA A 246 -29.27 -2.36 21.30
C ALA A 246 -29.91 -3.51 22.09
N VAL A 247 -30.18 -3.31 23.37
CA VAL A 247 -30.69 -4.35 24.28
C VAL A 247 -32.20 -4.55 24.10
N GLU A 248 -32.98 -3.47 24.21
CA GLU A 248 -34.44 -3.55 24.27
C GLU A 248 -35.10 -3.71 22.90
N ARG A 249 -34.53 -3.11 21.85
CA ARG A 249 -35.11 -3.16 20.50
C ARG A 249 -34.42 -4.18 19.60
N GLN A 250 -33.11 -4.34 19.79
CA GLN A 250 -32.30 -5.24 18.98
C GLN A 250 -31.89 -6.50 19.72
N HIS A 251 -32.28 -6.74 20.97
CA HIS A 251 -32.08 -8.02 21.69
C HIS A 251 -30.69 -8.64 21.46
N VAL A 252 -29.64 -7.84 21.69
CA VAL A 252 -28.25 -8.29 21.56
C VAL A 252 -27.83 -9.13 22.76
N ASP A 253 -26.89 -10.05 22.56
CA ASP A 253 -26.27 -10.86 23.62
C ASP A 253 -25.21 -10.08 24.41
N ALA A 254 -24.60 -9.05 23.81
CA ALA A 254 -23.57 -8.21 24.42
C ALA A 254 -23.52 -6.82 23.78
N VAL A 255 -23.00 -5.83 24.52
CA VAL A 255 -22.80 -4.46 24.03
C VAL A 255 -21.32 -4.09 24.05
N LEU A 256 -20.85 -3.46 22.97
CA LEU A 256 -19.47 -3.08 22.76
C LEU A 256 -19.36 -1.56 22.49
N TRP A 257 -18.57 -0.84 23.30
CA TRP A 257 -18.24 0.57 23.09
C TRP A 257 -16.77 0.75 22.68
N SER A 258 -16.46 1.83 21.98
CA SER A 258 -15.12 2.06 21.42
C SER A 258 -14.03 2.32 22.46
N GLU A 259 -12.78 2.37 21.99
CA GLU A 259 -11.62 2.74 22.78
C GLU A 259 -11.82 4.12 23.41
N THR A 260 -11.43 4.27 24.69
CA THR A 260 -11.58 5.52 25.46
C THR A 260 -13.01 6.09 25.53
N ALA A 261 -14.04 5.27 25.29
CA ALA A 261 -15.44 5.70 25.37
C ALA A 261 -15.84 6.21 26.76
N TYR A 262 -15.22 5.71 27.82
CA TYR A 262 -15.34 6.26 29.17
C TYR A 262 -13.98 6.85 29.61
N PRO A 263 -13.69 8.14 29.32
CA PRO A 263 -12.35 8.71 29.42
C PRO A 263 -11.99 9.11 30.87
N THR A 264 -12.19 8.19 31.81
CA THR A 264 -11.86 8.28 33.23
C THR A 264 -11.27 6.95 33.72
N THR A 265 -10.64 6.97 34.90
CA THR A 265 -10.07 5.79 35.56
C THR A 265 -11.14 5.04 36.34
N LEU A 266 -11.67 3.95 35.75
CA LEU A 266 -12.75 3.16 36.34
C LEU A 266 -12.27 2.48 37.64
N GLY A 267 -13.01 2.67 38.74
CA GLY A 267 -12.66 2.10 40.04
C GLY A 267 -11.58 2.88 40.81
N HIS A 268 -10.90 3.82 40.15
CA HIS A 268 -9.93 4.74 40.73
C HIS A 268 -10.31 6.19 40.41
N PRO A 269 -11.49 6.67 40.85
CA PRO A 269 -11.99 7.98 40.44
C PRO A 269 -11.12 9.11 41.01
N LYS A 270 -10.76 10.07 40.13
CA LYS A 270 -9.95 11.25 40.50
C LYS A 270 -10.72 12.33 41.27
N SER A 271 -12.04 12.15 41.43
CA SER A 271 -12.92 13.10 42.14
C SER A 271 -14.21 12.41 42.62
N PRO A 272 -14.95 13.01 43.58
CA PRO A 272 -16.25 12.50 44.01
C PRO A 272 -17.25 12.36 42.84
N ALA A 273 -17.25 13.31 41.91
CA ALA A 273 -18.09 13.26 40.72
C ALA A 273 -17.71 12.09 39.79
N GLY A 274 -16.42 11.75 39.70
CA GLY A 274 -15.99 10.54 38.99
C GLY A 274 -16.51 9.26 39.64
N SER A 275 -16.53 9.20 40.99
CA SER A 275 -17.09 8.05 41.71
C SER A 275 -18.60 7.88 41.49
N GLU A 276 -19.33 8.98 41.32
CA GLU A 276 -20.74 8.96 40.96
C GLU A 276 -20.96 8.40 39.54
N LEU A 277 -20.17 8.87 38.57
CA LEU A 277 -20.22 8.38 37.19
C LEU A 277 -19.89 6.88 37.11
N ASP A 278 -18.89 6.40 37.85
CA ASP A 278 -18.57 4.96 37.92
C ASP A 278 -19.75 4.13 38.44
N ARG A 279 -20.40 4.61 39.52
CA ARG A 279 -21.53 3.90 40.12
C ARG A 279 -22.73 3.85 39.19
N GLU A 280 -23.03 4.96 38.51
CA GLU A 280 -24.12 5.03 37.54
C GLU A 280 -23.83 4.14 36.32
N LEU A 281 -22.60 4.19 35.80
CA LEU A 281 -22.16 3.36 34.67
C LEU A 281 -22.33 1.88 34.97
N LEU A 282 -21.79 1.42 36.09
CA LEU A 282 -21.90 0.02 36.50
C LEU A 282 -23.35 -0.35 36.80
N GLY A 283 -24.11 0.51 37.50
CA GLY A 283 -25.53 0.27 37.78
C GLY A 283 -26.37 0.13 36.52
N THR A 284 -26.14 0.98 35.51
CA THR A 284 -26.85 0.93 34.23
C THR A 284 -26.49 -0.34 33.44
N MET A 285 -25.22 -0.72 33.41
CA MET A 285 -24.79 -1.96 32.74
C MET A 285 -25.33 -3.22 33.44
N GLN A 286 -25.41 -3.22 34.77
CA GLN A 286 -26.05 -4.30 35.51
C GLN A 286 -27.56 -4.39 35.21
N ALA A 287 -28.25 -3.25 35.17
CA ALA A 287 -29.69 -3.20 34.89
C ALA A 287 -30.04 -3.68 33.46
N ALA A 288 -29.13 -3.53 32.51
CA ALA A 288 -29.32 -3.97 31.13
C ALA A 288 -29.36 -5.51 30.96
N GLY A 289 -28.89 -6.29 31.94
CA GLY A 289 -29.01 -7.75 31.93
C GLY A 289 -28.17 -8.48 30.87
N VAL A 290 -27.26 -7.79 30.19
CA VAL A 290 -26.31 -8.36 29.21
C VAL A 290 -24.89 -7.84 29.49
N PRO A 291 -23.83 -8.56 29.09
CA PRO A 291 -22.46 -8.11 29.31
C PRO A 291 -22.08 -6.90 28.44
N PHE A 292 -21.23 -6.05 29.00
CA PHE A 292 -20.67 -4.87 28.35
C PHE A 292 -19.14 -4.96 28.27
N VAL A 293 -18.60 -4.52 27.13
CA VAL A 293 -17.16 -4.31 26.95
C VAL A 293 -16.95 -2.89 26.41
N PHE A 294 -16.11 -2.10 27.07
CA PHE A 294 -15.93 -0.69 26.70
C PHE A 294 -14.53 -0.18 27.02
N GLY A 295 -14.05 0.77 26.21
CA GLY A 295 -12.77 1.43 26.44
C GLY A 295 -12.82 2.43 27.60
N THR A 296 -11.84 2.36 28.49
CA THR A 296 -11.68 3.22 29.67
C THR A 296 -10.20 3.30 30.08
N TYR A 297 -9.88 3.86 31.24
CA TYR A 297 -8.53 3.84 31.80
C TYR A 297 -8.48 2.93 33.02
N ASP A 298 -7.39 2.17 33.12
CA ASP A 298 -7.03 1.44 34.33
C ASP A 298 -5.86 2.17 35.03
N GLN A 299 -5.72 1.99 36.33
CA GLN A 299 -4.63 2.57 37.10
C GLN A 299 -4.17 1.62 38.20
N ASP A 300 -2.86 1.47 38.33
CA ASP A 300 -2.22 0.81 39.48
C ASP A 300 -1.09 1.67 40.05
N ASP A 301 -0.34 1.09 40.98
CA ASP A 301 0.79 1.76 41.64
C ASP A 301 1.90 2.18 40.66
N ALA A 302 2.00 1.52 39.49
CA ALA A 302 3.01 1.85 38.49
C ALA A 302 2.56 3.00 37.57
N GLY A 303 1.25 3.10 37.28
CA GLY A 303 0.73 4.19 36.47
C GLY A 303 -0.63 3.92 35.85
N GLU A 304 -0.96 4.72 34.83
CA GLU A 304 -2.23 4.63 34.09
C GLU A 304 -2.05 3.83 32.80
N TYR A 305 -3.13 3.19 32.35
CA TYR A 305 -3.17 2.37 31.14
C TYR A 305 -4.42 2.71 30.32
N ASN A 306 -4.30 2.65 28.99
CA ASN A 306 -5.46 2.54 28.11
C ASN A 306 -6.02 1.12 28.22
N ALA A 307 -7.29 0.99 28.58
CA ALA A 307 -7.86 -0.29 28.96
C ALA A 307 -9.24 -0.55 28.33
N ALA A 308 -9.64 -1.82 28.30
CA ALA A 308 -11.00 -2.24 28.02
C ALA A 308 -11.54 -2.98 29.25
N ALA A 309 -12.66 -2.50 29.80
CA ALA A 309 -13.33 -3.10 30.94
C ALA A 309 -14.39 -4.11 30.48
N PHE A 310 -14.52 -5.20 31.24
CA PHE A 310 -15.49 -6.28 31.01
C PHE A 310 -16.47 -6.31 32.18
N VAL A 311 -17.74 -6.05 31.93
CA VAL A 311 -18.79 -6.05 32.96
C VAL A 311 -19.81 -7.11 32.61
N ASN A 312 -19.96 -8.10 33.50
CA ASN A 312 -20.93 -9.18 33.35
C ASN A 312 -22.17 -8.89 34.22
N PRO A 313 -23.38 -9.24 33.75
CA PRO A 313 -24.60 -9.08 34.53
C PRO A 313 -24.54 -9.98 35.79
N GLY A 314 -25.01 -9.45 36.92
CA GLY A 314 -25.02 -10.12 38.22
C GLY A 314 -23.68 -10.13 38.97
N THR A 315 -22.55 -10.20 38.28
CA THR A 315 -21.22 -10.30 38.91
C THR A 315 -20.41 -8.99 38.90
N GLY A 316 -20.80 -7.99 38.10
CA GLY A 316 -20.06 -6.73 38.01
C GLY A 316 -18.84 -6.79 37.09
N LEU A 317 -17.81 -6.01 37.43
CA LEU A 317 -16.55 -5.92 36.68
C LEU A 317 -15.81 -7.27 36.76
N ALA A 318 -15.75 -7.98 35.64
CA ALA A 318 -15.05 -9.26 35.50
C ALA A 318 -13.54 -9.09 35.33
N GLY A 319 -13.09 -7.94 34.82
CA GLY A 319 -11.68 -7.61 34.67
C GLY A 319 -11.43 -6.51 33.66
N MET A 320 -10.15 -6.20 33.46
CA MET A 320 -9.69 -5.19 32.51
C MET A 320 -8.55 -5.74 31.66
N TYR A 321 -8.60 -5.46 30.36
CA TYR A 321 -7.47 -5.63 29.45
C TYR A 321 -6.72 -4.31 29.32
N ARG A 322 -5.40 -4.34 29.47
CA ARG A 322 -4.53 -3.17 29.25
C ARG A 322 -3.92 -3.27 27.86
N LYS A 323 -4.02 -2.20 27.07
CA LYS A 323 -3.48 -2.10 25.70
C LYS A 323 -2.02 -2.52 25.65
N THR A 324 -1.69 -3.51 24.83
CA THR A 324 -0.34 -4.09 24.82
C THR A 324 0.65 -3.16 24.14
N HIS A 325 0.24 -2.55 23.02
CA HIS A 325 1.08 -1.64 22.24
C HIS A 325 0.52 -0.22 22.27
N PRO A 326 0.91 0.61 23.25
CA PRO A 326 0.63 2.04 23.20
C PRO A 326 1.27 2.68 21.97
N PHE A 327 0.59 3.65 21.37
CA PHE A 327 1.08 4.38 20.21
C PHE A 327 2.23 5.33 20.62
N PRO A 328 3.40 5.23 19.98
CA PRO A 328 4.58 5.99 20.39
C PRO A 328 4.39 7.49 20.18
N LEU A 329 4.94 8.26 21.12
CA LEU A 329 4.94 9.73 21.19
C LEU A 329 3.57 10.38 21.45
N THR A 330 2.46 9.66 21.31
CA THR A 330 1.12 10.14 21.63
C THR A 330 0.58 9.54 22.92
N GLU A 331 0.77 8.24 23.12
CA GLU A 331 0.28 7.51 24.30
C GLU A 331 1.39 7.23 25.32
N TYR A 332 2.63 7.08 24.85
CA TYR A 332 3.81 6.93 25.70
C TYR A 332 5.04 7.57 25.06
N VAL A 333 6.07 7.83 25.87
CA VAL A 333 7.40 8.21 25.40
C VAL A 333 8.37 7.06 25.63
N PRO A 334 9.12 6.60 24.62
CA PRO A 334 10.16 5.60 24.81
C PRO A 334 11.15 6.01 25.90
N ALA A 335 11.57 5.08 26.75
CA ALA A 335 12.40 5.38 27.92
C ALA A 335 13.71 6.15 27.59
N TRP A 336 14.28 5.94 26.40
CA TRP A 336 15.48 6.66 25.94
C TRP A 336 15.23 8.12 25.54
N LEU A 337 13.97 8.53 25.38
CA LEU A 337 13.51 9.91 25.18
C LEU A 337 12.90 10.51 26.47
N ASP A 338 12.68 9.69 27.50
CA ASP A 338 12.02 10.09 28.72
C ASP A 338 13.02 10.72 29.69
N GLY A 339 13.27 12.03 29.52
CA GLY A 339 14.21 12.81 30.32
C GLY A 339 13.68 14.19 30.73
N PRO A 340 14.48 15.02 31.41
CA PRO A 340 14.07 16.33 31.93
C PRO A 340 13.54 17.28 30.85
N LEU A 341 14.01 17.10 29.61
CA LEU A 341 13.60 17.87 28.44
C LEU A 341 12.27 17.36 27.83
N ARG A 342 11.75 16.18 28.21
CA ARG A 342 10.51 15.63 27.63
C ARG A 342 9.36 16.63 27.70
N MET A 343 9.06 17.15 28.89
CA MET A 343 7.93 18.07 29.08
C MET A 343 8.12 19.41 28.36
N GLN A 344 9.36 19.80 28.05
CA GLN A 344 9.63 21.02 27.30
C GLN A 344 9.45 20.83 25.79
N TRP A 345 9.83 19.67 25.26
CA TRP A 345 9.82 19.40 23.81
C TRP A 345 8.57 18.65 23.33
N LEU A 346 7.94 17.86 24.21
CA LEU A 346 6.79 16.99 23.96
C LEU A 346 5.71 17.12 25.06
N PRO A 347 5.24 18.33 25.44
CA PRO A 347 4.24 18.50 26.50
C PRO A 347 2.89 17.81 26.23
N TRP A 348 2.63 17.40 24.99
CA TRP A 348 1.42 16.69 24.56
C TRP A 348 1.53 15.16 24.62
N SER A 349 2.70 14.59 24.95
CA SER A 349 2.88 13.14 24.96
C SER A 349 2.17 12.50 26.14
N GLY A 350 1.48 11.39 25.90
CA GLY A 350 0.89 10.55 26.94
C GLY A 350 1.93 9.85 27.82
N ASN A 351 1.45 9.31 28.94
CA ASN A 351 2.27 8.59 29.92
C ASN A 351 1.64 7.22 30.27
N TRP A 352 0.89 6.63 29.34
CA TRP A 352 0.32 5.31 29.55
C TRP A 352 1.40 4.24 29.48
N LEU A 353 1.28 3.26 30.37
CA LEU A 353 2.15 2.10 30.41
C LEU A 353 1.65 1.00 29.46
N PRO A 354 2.55 0.17 28.91
CA PRO A 354 2.16 -0.97 28.09
C PRO A 354 1.52 -2.09 28.93
N GLY A 355 0.55 -2.78 28.34
CA GLY A 355 -0.02 -4.02 28.85
C GLY A 355 0.92 -5.22 28.68
N ASN A 356 0.46 -6.40 29.09
CA ASN A 356 1.28 -7.62 29.19
C ASN A 356 0.94 -8.70 28.15
N GLY A 357 0.41 -8.31 26.99
CA GLY A 357 0.14 -9.23 25.88
C GLY A 357 -1.30 -9.75 25.87
N ALA A 358 -1.51 -10.83 25.10
CA ALA A 358 -2.83 -11.36 24.83
C ALA A 358 -3.52 -11.83 26.11
N ARG A 359 -4.82 -11.51 26.24
CA ARG A 359 -5.70 -12.01 27.31
C ARG A 359 -7.06 -12.35 26.74
N VAL A 360 -7.77 -13.21 27.45
CA VAL A 360 -9.14 -13.62 27.14
C VAL A 360 -10.03 -13.42 28.36
N PHE A 361 -11.30 -13.10 28.13
CA PHE A 361 -12.27 -12.83 29.18
C PHE A 361 -13.57 -13.58 28.89
N PRO A 362 -14.20 -14.20 29.91
CA PRO A 362 -15.51 -14.81 29.76
C PRO A 362 -16.62 -13.75 29.79
N LEU A 363 -17.45 -13.72 28.75
CA LEU A 363 -18.72 -12.99 28.73
C LEU A 363 -19.83 -13.92 29.15
N THR A 364 -20.48 -13.61 30.27
CA THR A 364 -21.65 -14.36 30.75
C THR A 364 -22.89 -13.77 30.09
N LEU A 365 -23.46 -14.50 29.12
CA LEU A 365 -24.66 -14.07 28.40
C LEU A 365 -25.91 -14.20 29.30
N ALA A 366 -27.02 -13.56 28.89
CA ALA A 366 -28.28 -13.57 29.65
C ALA A 366 -28.85 -14.99 29.90
N ASN A 367 -28.54 -15.94 29.02
CA ASN A 367 -28.93 -17.35 29.16
C ASN A 367 -27.96 -18.19 30.00
N GLY A 368 -26.95 -17.57 30.62
CA GLY A 368 -25.93 -18.25 31.43
C GLY A 368 -24.79 -18.90 30.64
N ARG A 369 -24.83 -18.87 29.30
CA ARG A 369 -23.73 -19.37 28.46
C ARG A 369 -22.54 -18.43 28.60
N GLU A 370 -21.35 -19.00 28.77
CA GLU A 370 -20.10 -18.24 28.70
C GLU A 370 -19.52 -18.25 27.28
N VAL A 371 -19.06 -17.08 26.84
CA VAL A 371 -18.31 -16.92 25.58
C VAL A 371 -16.99 -16.24 25.88
N VAL A 372 -15.89 -16.91 25.52
CA VAL A 372 -14.54 -16.40 25.75
C VAL A 372 -14.15 -15.47 24.60
N VAL A 373 -13.84 -14.21 24.89
CA VAL A 373 -13.46 -13.22 23.88
C VAL A 373 -12.10 -12.61 24.18
N ALA A 374 -11.41 -12.14 23.14
CA ALA A 374 -10.12 -11.45 23.25
C ALA A 374 -10.23 -9.99 22.79
N PRO A 375 -9.98 -9.01 23.66
CA PRO A 375 -9.90 -7.61 23.28
C PRO A 375 -8.57 -7.28 22.57
N LEU A 376 -8.63 -6.44 21.54
CA LEU A 376 -7.47 -5.79 20.92
C LEU A 376 -7.79 -4.30 20.79
N ILE A 377 -6.99 -3.42 21.41
CA ILE A 377 -7.22 -1.97 21.38
C ILE A 377 -6.35 -1.31 20.30
N CYS A 378 -7.00 -0.75 19.27
CA CYS A 378 -6.40 0.10 18.24
C CYS A 378 -5.15 -0.51 17.59
N LEU A 379 -3.94 -0.12 18.00
CA LEU A 379 -2.69 -0.65 17.45
C LEU A 379 -2.51 -2.16 17.73
N ASP A 380 -3.17 -2.70 18.74
CA ASP A 380 -3.13 -4.14 19.02
C ASP A 380 -3.76 -4.99 17.90
N ASP A 381 -4.76 -4.46 17.17
CA ASP A 381 -5.43 -5.23 16.11
C ASP A 381 -4.61 -5.32 14.81
N VAL A 382 -3.52 -4.55 14.71
CA VAL A 382 -2.55 -4.68 13.61
C VAL A 382 -1.40 -5.65 13.95
N ASP A 383 -1.34 -6.16 15.18
CA ASP A 383 -0.38 -7.19 15.60
C ASP A 383 -0.91 -8.61 15.33
N THR A 384 -0.28 -9.28 14.37
CA THR A 384 -0.55 -10.69 14.03
C THR A 384 -0.30 -11.64 15.20
N GLY A 385 0.78 -11.44 15.95
CA GLY A 385 1.18 -12.31 17.06
C GLY A 385 0.19 -12.25 18.21
N LEU A 386 -0.25 -11.03 18.57
CA LEU A 386 -1.22 -10.83 19.65
C LEU A 386 -2.55 -11.53 19.39
N ALA A 387 -3.06 -11.48 18.16
CA ALA A 387 -4.28 -12.19 17.77
C ALA A 387 -4.09 -13.72 17.75
N ILE A 388 -2.94 -14.21 17.28
CA ILE A 388 -2.61 -15.65 17.32
C ILE A 388 -2.54 -16.16 18.75
N ASP A 389 -1.89 -15.42 19.66
CA ASP A 389 -1.77 -15.81 21.06
C ASP A 389 -3.13 -15.76 21.76
N ALA A 390 -3.99 -14.78 21.45
CA ALA A 390 -5.38 -14.77 21.89
C ALA A 390 -6.16 -16.02 21.44
N ALA A 391 -6.00 -16.44 20.18
CA ALA A 391 -6.62 -17.66 19.66
C ALA A 391 -6.10 -18.92 20.38
N ARG A 392 -4.80 -18.97 20.69
CA ARG A 392 -4.17 -20.07 21.47
C ARG A 392 -4.63 -20.11 22.93
N LEU A 393 -4.98 -18.97 23.51
CA LEU A 393 -5.59 -18.86 24.83
C LEU A 393 -7.07 -19.28 24.84
N GLY A 394 -7.65 -19.66 23.70
CA GLY A 394 -9.01 -20.18 23.60
C GLY A 394 -10.08 -19.13 23.29
N ALA A 395 -9.71 -17.97 22.75
CA ALA A 395 -10.68 -16.99 22.29
C ALA A 395 -11.63 -17.59 21.23
N GLN A 396 -12.92 -17.33 21.37
CA GLN A 396 -13.97 -17.68 20.41
C GLN A 396 -14.32 -16.50 19.48
N ALA A 397 -14.00 -15.27 19.88
CA ALA A 397 -14.14 -14.08 19.05
C ALA A 397 -13.10 -13.01 19.42
N LEU A 398 -12.77 -12.15 18.46
CA LEU A 398 -11.92 -10.98 18.65
C LEU A 398 -12.79 -9.73 18.79
N PHE A 399 -12.60 -8.96 19.87
CA PHE A 399 -13.27 -7.68 20.08
C PHE A 399 -12.25 -6.56 19.89
N THR A 400 -12.38 -5.80 18.80
CA THR A 400 -11.40 -4.75 18.49
C THR A 400 -11.99 -3.37 18.73
N LEU A 401 -11.38 -2.61 19.63
CA LEU A 401 -11.86 -1.30 20.08
C LEU A 401 -10.89 -0.24 19.56
N SER A 402 -11.38 0.76 18.82
CA SER A 402 -10.52 1.82 18.27
C SER A 402 -11.14 3.21 18.37
N ASN A 403 -10.33 4.22 18.61
CA ASN A 403 -10.72 5.62 18.49
C ASN A 403 -10.21 6.17 17.15
N ASP A 404 -10.94 5.92 16.07
CA ASP A 404 -10.54 6.33 14.71
C ASP A 404 -10.72 7.84 14.43
N SER A 405 -10.99 8.66 15.46
CA SER A 405 -11.16 10.11 15.31
C SER A 405 -9.89 10.80 14.77
N TRP A 406 -8.72 10.20 14.99
CA TRP A 406 -7.44 10.56 14.37
C TRP A 406 -7.49 10.60 12.84
N PHE A 407 -8.31 9.73 12.24
CA PHE A 407 -8.47 9.60 10.80
C PHE A 407 -9.61 10.46 10.23
N THR A 408 -10.32 11.25 11.04
CA THR A 408 -11.49 12.04 10.59
C THR A 408 -11.18 12.88 9.34
N ARG A 409 -10.00 13.51 9.30
CA ARG A 409 -9.53 14.29 8.15
C ARG A 409 -8.83 13.46 7.07
N GLN A 410 -8.50 12.20 7.37
CA GLN A 410 -7.77 11.27 6.50
C GLN A 410 -8.42 9.87 6.49
N PRO A 411 -9.64 9.69 5.91
CA PRO A 411 -10.37 8.42 5.93
C PRO A 411 -9.60 7.23 5.37
N LEU A 412 -8.61 7.49 4.50
CA LEU A 412 -7.74 6.45 3.94
C LEU A 412 -6.99 5.68 5.03
N GLY A 413 -6.59 6.35 6.12
CA GLY A 413 -5.94 5.70 7.26
C GLY A 413 -6.87 4.71 7.97
N ALA A 414 -8.12 5.12 8.22
CA ALA A 414 -9.14 4.25 8.83
C ALA A 414 -9.48 3.05 7.94
N GLN A 415 -9.57 3.24 6.62
CA GLN A 415 -9.83 2.12 5.70
C GLN A 415 -8.65 1.13 5.67
N LEU A 416 -7.41 1.63 5.72
CA LEU A 416 -6.22 0.80 5.82
C LEU A 416 -6.21 0.01 7.15
N HIS A 417 -6.51 0.69 8.26
CA HIS A 417 -6.58 0.07 9.57
C HIS A 417 -7.63 -1.04 9.62
N GLN A 418 -8.84 -0.81 9.09
CA GLN A 418 -9.87 -1.85 8.99
C GLN A 418 -9.40 -3.05 8.16
N ALA A 419 -8.76 -2.82 7.01
CA ALA A 419 -8.26 -3.90 6.16
C ALA A 419 -7.20 -4.75 6.88
N VAL A 420 -6.29 -4.11 7.62
CA VAL A 420 -5.28 -4.82 8.42
C VAL A 420 -5.93 -5.57 9.59
N ALA A 421 -6.86 -4.95 10.31
CA ALA A 421 -7.57 -5.58 11.42
C ALA A 421 -8.34 -6.83 10.96
N ALA A 422 -9.00 -6.76 9.79
CA ALA A 422 -9.74 -7.89 9.23
C ALA A 422 -8.87 -9.10 8.86
N PHE A 423 -7.56 -8.91 8.62
CA PHE A 423 -6.64 -10.02 8.42
C PHE A 423 -6.48 -10.90 9.67
N ARG A 424 -6.67 -10.33 10.87
CA ARG A 424 -6.64 -11.12 12.12
C ARG A 424 -7.72 -12.19 12.12
N SER A 425 -8.91 -11.89 11.58
CA SER A 425 -9.98 -12.88 11.43
C SER A 425 -9.58 -14.03 10.50
N ILE A 426 -8.87 -13.73 9.41
CA ILE A 426 -8.42 -14.75 8.43
C ILE A 426 -7.29 -15.59 9.02
N GLU A 427 -6.28 -14.94 9.60
CA GLU A 427 -5.08 -15.60 10.14
C GLU A 427 -5.43 -16.47 11.35
N THR A 428 -6.36 -16.03 12.20
CA THR A 428 -6.79 -16.80 13.36
C THR A 428 -7.97 -17.73 13.08
N GLY A 429 -8.76 -17.50 12.04
CA GLY A 429 -10.01 -18.21 11.82
C GLY A 429 -11.12 -17.86 12.84
N LEU A 430 -10.97 -16.77 13.59
CA LEU A 430 -11.97 -16.29 14.54
C LEU A 430 -12.84 -15.18 13.93
N PRO A 431 -14.14 -15.09 14.31
CA PRO A 431 -14.96 -13.93 14.02
C PRO A 431 -14.47 -12.71 14.81
N GLN A 432 -14.71 -11.52 14.26
CA GLN A 432 -14.28 -10.26 14.86
C GLN A 432 -15.40 -9.21 14.88
N TYR A 433 -15.53 -8.55 16.03
CA TYR A 433 -16.42 -7.40 16.23
C TYR A 433 -15.55 -6.16 16.45
N ARG A 434 -15.51 -5.29 15.44
CA ARG A 434 -14.78 -4.04 15.48
C ARG A 434 -15.72 -2.89 15.81
N VAL A 435 -15.49 -2.22 16.93
CA VAL A 435 -16.16 -0.97 17.27
C VAL A 435 -15.18 0.20 17.16
N THR A 436 -15.65 1.30 16.59
CA THR A 436 -14.86 2.52 16.47
C THR A 436 -15.65 3.73 16.92
N THR A 437 -14.99 4.80 17.38
CA THR A 437 -15.69 6.03 17.80
C THR A 437 -16.43 6.71 16.63
N ASN A 438 -15.77 6.82 15.47
CA ASN A 438 -16.34 7.40 14.26
C ASN A 438 -15.78 6.80 12.95
N GLY A 439 -15.02 5.71 13.03
CA GLY A 439 -14.39 5.05 11.90
C GLY A 439 -15.33 4.06 11.22
N PHE A 440 -14.79 2.89 10.87
CA PHE A 440 -15.57 1.79 10.31
C PHE A 440 -15.79 0.70 11.35
N SER A 441 -16.83 0.87 12.18
CA SER A 441 -17.32 -0.22 13.02
C SER A 441 -17.87 -1.35 12.14
N ALA A 442 -17.54 -2.61 12.41
CA ALA A 442 -17.88 -3.73 11.54
C ALA A 442 -17.91 -5.08 12.25
N ALA A 443 -18.79 -5.97 11.78
CA ALA A 443 -18.77 -7.41 12.06
C ALA A 443 -18.05 -8.13 10.91
N ILE A 444 -17.00 -8.89 11.23
CA ILE A 444 -16.09 -9.51 10.26
C ILE A 444 -16.06 -11.03 10.51
N ASP A 445 -16.39 -11.82 9.49
CA ASP A 445 -16.37 -13.28 9.59
C ASP A 445 -14.94 -13.87 9.52
N PRO A 446 -14.73 -15.16 9.85
CA PRO A 446 -13.42 -15.83 9.78
C PRO A 446 -12.75 -15.86 8.40
N THR A 447 -13.44 -15.43 7.33
CA THR A 447 -12.86 -15.29 5.98
C THR A 447 -12.43 -13.85 5.68
N GLY A 448 -12.54 -12.96 6.66
CA GLY A 448 -12.27 -11.53 6.57
C GLY A 448 -13.37 -10.75 5.85
N ARG A 449 -14.59 -11.31 5.72
CA ARG A 449 -15.70 -10.62 5.03
C ARG A 449 -16.47 -9.77 6.05
N ILE A 450 -16.68 -8.51 5.70
CA ILE A 450 -17.52 -7.59 6.46
C ILE A 450 -18.98 -7.96 6.19
N LEU A 451 -19.74 -8.29 7.24
CA LEU A 451 -21.16 -8.67 7.15
C LEU A 451 -22.10 -7.54 7.56
N ALA A 452 -21.66 -6.69 8.48
CA ALA A 452 -22.34 -5.47 8.89
C ALA A 452 -21.30 -4.38 9.12
N SER A 453 -21.60 -3.13 8.79
CA SER A 453 -20.67 -2.00 9.00
C SER A 453 -21.36 -0.66 9.13
N ALA A 454 -20.77 0.25 9.91
CA ALA A 454 -21.12 1.65 9.92
C ALA A 454 -20.32 2.45 8.88
N PRO A 455 -20.91 3.51 8.29
CA PRO A 455 -20.14 4.52 7.61
C PRO A 455 -19.27 5.32 8.59
N MET A 456 -18.18 5.87 8.09
CA MET A 456 -17.32 6.77 8.86
C MET A 456 -18.01 8.13 9.07
N GLY A 457 -17.82 8.72 10.26
CA GLY A 457 -18.33 10.05 10.59
C GLY A 457 -19.83 10.12 10.89
N THR A 458 -20.49 8.99 11.13
CA THR A 458 -21.91 8.92 11.47
C THR A 458 -22.12 8.30 12.84
N ARG A 459 -23.11 8.80 13.61
CA ARG A 459 -23.59 8.12 14.81
C ARG A 459 -24.42 6.92 14.36
N THR A 460 -24.02 5.71 14.73
CA THR A 460 -24.63 4.49 14.20
C THR A 460 -24.53 3.36 15.22
N LEU A 461 -25.63 2.63 15.41
CA LEU A 461 -25.63 1.36 16.12
C LEU A 461 -25.48 0.24 15.08
N VAL A 462 -24.43 -0.58 15.21
CA VAL A 462 -24.20 -1.72 14.31
C VAL A 462 -24.51 -3.00 15.06
N ILE A 463 -25.40 -3.84 14.52
CA ILE A 463 -25.68 -5.16 15.06
C ILE A 463 -24.87 -6.18 14.26
N GLY A 464 -23.96 -6.89 14.94
CA GLY A 464 -23.18 -7.97 14.36
C GLY A 464 -23.72 -9.32 14.81
N GLU A 465 -24.02 -10.21 13.88
CA GLU A 465 -24.44 -11.58 14.15
C GLU A 465 -23.45 -12.54 13.48
N LEU A 466 -22.61 -13.20 14.28
CA LEU A 466 -21.58 -14.10 13.77
C LEU A 466 -21.67 -15.46 14.46
N PRO A 467 -21.46 -16.56 13.72
CA PRO A 467 -21.23 -17.86 14.33
C PRO A 467 -19.88 -17.83 15.07
N ILE A 468 -19.87 -18.34 16.30
CA ILE A 468 -18.65 -18.50 17.10
C ILE A 468 -18.30 -19.99 17.25
N PRO A 469 -17.01 -20.35 17.36
CA PRO A 469 -16.61 -21.72 17.65
C PRO A 469 -17.24 -22.23 18.96
N PRO A 470 -17.60 -23.53 19.06
CA PRO A 470 -18.10 -24.11 20.30
C PRO A 470 -17.10 -23.97 21.45
N ALA A 471 -17.61 -23.85 22.68
CA ALA A 471 -16.77 -23.87 23.87
C ALA A 471 -15.93 -25.16 23.92
N GLY A 472 -14.64 -25.03 24.21
CA GLY A 472 -13.73 -26.17 24.29
C GLY A 472 -13.31 -26.80 22.96
N ALA A 473 -13.69 -26.22 21.80
CA ALA A 473 -13.27 -26.70 20.48
C ALA A 473 -11.74 -26.62 20.23
N GLY A 474 -11.00 -25.95 21.12
CA GLY A 474 -9.57 -25.69 21.00
C GLY A 474 -9.28 -24.52 20.05
N ALA A 475 -7.99 -24.18 19.92
CA ALA A 475 -7.58 -23.12 19.02
C ALA A 475 -7.94 -23.47 17.55
N PRO A 476 -8.34 -22.48 16.74
CA PRO A 476 -8.65 -22.72 15.33
C PRO A 476 -7.47 -23.35 14.57
N ARG A 477 -7.76 -24.20 13.60
CA ARG A 477 -6.77 -24.99 12.86
C ARG A 477 -6.17 -24.25 11.66
N THR A 478 -5.79 -22.98 11.83
CA THR A 478 -4.99 -22.29 10.81
C THR A 478 -3.51 -22.60 10.99
N LEU A 479 -2.73 -22.58 9.91
CA LEU A 479 -1.28 -22.78 10.03
C LEU A 479 -0.63 -21.62 10.78
N MET A 480 -1.19 -20.41 10.65
CA MET A 480 -0.75 -19.24 11.42
C MET A 480 -0.94 -19.44 12.92
N VAL A 481 -2.06 -19.99 13.38
CA VAL A 481 -2.25 -20.31 14.81
C VAL A 481 -1.29 -21.43 15.25
N ALA A 482 -1.09 -22.43 14.41
CA ALA A 482 -0.20 -23.55 14.73
C ALA A 482 1.29 -23.16 14.80
N TRP A 483 1.79 -22.40 13.82
CA TRP A 483 3.23 -22.12 13.64
C TRP A 483 3.61 -20.67 13.94
N GLY A 484 2.64 -19.79 14.20
CA GLY A 484 2.85 -18.35 14.33
C GLY A 484 3.02 -17.65 12.98
N ASP A 485 3.48 -16.40 13.00
CA ASP A 485 3.90 -15.66 11.81
C ASP A 485 5.27 -16.13 11.30
N TRP A 486 5.26 -17.33 10.71
CA TRP A 486 6.46 -18.14 10.46
C TRP A 486 7.24 -17.71 9.22
N VAL A 487 6.61 -17.07 8.22
CA VAL A 487 7.25 -16.82 6.92
C VAL A 487 8.43 -15.86 7.03
N GLY A 488 8.31 -14.81 7.86
CA GLY A 488 9.41 -13.88 8.12
C GLY A 488 10.62 -14.57 8.77
N LEU A 489 10.37 -15.44 9.76
CA LEU A 489 11.42 -16.22 10.42
C LEU A 489 12.06 -17.24 9.48
N ALA A 490 11.26 -17.92 8.65
CA ALA A 490 11.76 -18.84 7.64
C ALA A 490 12.64 -18.12 6.60
N CYS A 491 12.25 -16.90 6.18
CA CYS A 491 13.06 -16.05 5.32
C CYS A 491 14.39 -15.63 5.98
N ALA A 492 14.36 -15.27 7.27
CA ALA A 492 15.57 -14.94 8.02
C ALA A 492 16.52 -16.15 8.13
N ALA A 493 15.99 -17.32 8.50
CA ALA A 493 16.76 -18.57 8.57
C ALA A 493 17.37 -18.93 7.20
N PHE A 494 16.61 -18.79 6.12
CA PHE A 494 17.11 -19.00 4.76
C PHE A 494 18.31 -18.11 4.42
N LEU A 495 18.31 -16.85 4.87
CA LEU A 495 19.43 -15.93 4.65
C LEU A 495 20.67 -16.30 5.47
N LEU A 496 20.49 -16.73 6.73
CA LEU A 496 21.59 -17.15 7.60
C LEU A 496 22.30 -18.41 7.07
N LEU A 497 21.55 -19.34 6.50
CA LEU A 497 22.09 -20.58 5.93
C LEU A 497 22.80 -20.38 4.58
N ARG A 498 22.69 -19.19 3.97
CA ARG A 498 23.29 -18.87 2.68
C ARG A 498 24.61 -18.14 2.89
N GLN A 499 25.72 -18.79 2.53
CA GLN A 499 26.99 -18.08 2.38
C GLN A 499 26.89 -17.10 1.21
N ALA A 500 27.32 -15.86 1.42
CA ALA A 500 27.48 -14.91 0.32
C ALA A 500 28.48 -15.50 -0.67
N PRO A 501 28.18 -15.49 -1.98
CA PRO A 501 29.16 -15.93 -2.98
C PRO A 501 30.43 -15.06 -2.84
N PRO A 502 31.64 -15.65 -2.98
CA PRO A 502 32.86 -14.86 -2.98
C PRO A 502 32.79 -13.78 -4.07
N PRO A 503 33.38 -12.60 -3.85
CA PRO A 503 33.39 -11.54 -4.85
C PRO A 503 33.97 -12.08 -6.16
N PRO A 504 33.37 -11.72 -7.32
CA PRO A 504 33.89 -12.17 -8.61
C PRO A 504 35.33 -11.65 -8.77
N PRO A 505 36.20 -12.43 -9.42
CA PRO A 505 37.54 -11.97 -9.74
C PRO A 505 37.47 -10.67 -10.57
N PRO A 506 38.43 -9.76 -10.41
CA PRO A 506 38.47 -8.53 -11.19
C PRO A 506 38.40 -8.87 -12.69
N PRO A 507 37.63 -8.11 -13.49
CA PRO A 507 37.53 -8.38 -14.92
C PRO A 507 38.94 -8.31 -15.54
N PRO A 508 39.27 -9.20 -16.49
CA PRO A 508 40.52 -9.09 -17.23
C PRO A 508 40.58 -7.71 -17.90
N PRO A 509 41.78 -7.10 -18.00
CA PRO A 509 41.93 -5.81 -18.67
C PRO A 509 41.32 -5.89 -20.08
N PRO A 510 40.60 -4.84 -20.53
CA PRO A 510 40.04 -4.84 -21.88
C PRO A 510 41.18 -5.06 -22.89
N PRO A 511 40.98 -5.90 -23.93
CA PRO A 511 41.95 -5.99 -25.00
C PRO A 511 42.15 -4.60 -25.62
N PRO A 512 43.37 -4.25 -26.03
CA PRO A 512 43.62 -2.96 -26.67
C PRO A 512 42.69 -2.80 -27.89
N PRO A 513 42.23 -1.56 -28.18
CA PRO A 513 41.41 -1.32 -29.36
C PRO A 513 42.14 -1.82 -30.62
N PRO A 514 41.44 -2.48 -31.56
CA PRO A 514 42.08 -2.95 -32.79
C PRO A 514 42.65 -1.73 -33.53
N ALA A 515 43.93 -1.84 -33.93
CA ALA A 515 44.57 -0.81 -34.73
C ALA A 515 43.80 -0.62 -36.06
N PRO A 516 43.74 0.62 -36.60
CA PRO A 516 43.15 0.87 -37.91
C PRO A 516 43.79 -0.03 -38.96
N GLY A 517 43.00 -0.89 -39.61
CA GLY A 517 43.48 -1.83 -40.64
C GLY A 517 43.73 -3.28 -40.19
N ALA A 518 43.45 -3.63 -38.93
CA ALA A 518 43.55 -5.02 -38.48
C ALA A 518 42.55 -5.94 -39.24
N PRO A 519 42.99 -7.11 -39.76
CA PRO A 519 42.10 -8.05 -40.44
C PRO A 519 41.06 -8.61 -39.47
N LEU A 520 39.79 -8.57 -39.87
CA LEU A 520 38.68 -9.16 -39.13
C LEU A 520 38.67 -10.67 -39.37
N ALA A 521 38.98 -11.46 -38.34
CA ALA A 521 38.82 -12.91 -38.35
C ALA A 521 37.40 -13.30 -37.90
N THR A 522 36.87 -14.39 -38.45
CA THR A 522 35.62 -14.99 -37.97
C THR A 522 35.83 -15.59 -36.58
N GLY A 523 34.97 -15.20 -35.63
CA GLY A 523 35.05 -15.65 -34.23
C GLY A 523 33.66 -15.81 -33.59
N PRO A 524 33.60 -16.26 -32.32
CA PRO A 524 32.35 -16.43 -31.59
C PRO A 524 31.56 -15.12 -31.53
N ARG A 525 30.23 -15.20 -31.60
CA ARG A 525 29.36 -14.02 -31.51
C ARG A 525 29.40 -13.44 -30.10
N TRP A 526 29.78 -12.18 -29.99
CA TRP A 526 29.77 -11.44 -28.73
C TRP A 526 28.36 -10.90 -28.48
N GLY A 527 27.81 -11.11 -27.28
CA GLY A 527 26.48 -10.64 -26.87
C GLY A 527 26.44 -9.20 -26.38
N TYR A 528 27.53 -8.44 -26.52
CA TYR A 528 27.69 -7.07 -26.01
C TYR A 528 27.58 -6.05 -27.14
N GLY A 529 27.01 -4.88 -26.85
CA GLY A 529 27.00 -3.75 -27.78
C GLY A 529 28.29 -2.93 -27.66
N ILE A 530 28.87 -2.51 -28.78
CA ILE A 530 29.99 -1.57 -28.79
C ILE A 530 29.41 -0.16 -28.59
N ALA A 531 29.64 0.42 -27.42
CA ALA A 531 29.35 1.83 -27.18
C ALA A 531 30.53 2.67 -27.68
N SER A 532 30.33 3.43 -28.76
CA SER A 532 31.35 4.34 -29.29
C SER A 532 30.76 5.73 -29.52
N THR A 533 31.48 6.76 -29.07
CA THR A 533 31.17 8.16 -29.35
C THR A 533 31.36 8.50 -30.84
N GLN A 534 32.08 7.65 -31.58
CA GLN A 534 32.32 7.77 -33.02
C GLN A 534 31.56 6.70 -33.82
N TRP A 535 30.32 6.39 -33.43
CA TRP A 535 29.52 5.32 -34.06
C TRP A 535 29.39 5.45 -35.59
N ARG A 536 29.40 6.68 -36.14
CA ARG A 536 29.36 6.91 -37.59
C ARG A 536 30.64 6.46 -38.29
N ALA A 537 31.81 6.69 -37.68
CA ALA A 537 33.09 6.23 -38.21
C ALA A 537 33.21 4.71 -38.13
N LEU A 538 32.71 4.11 -37.03
CA LEU A 538 32.63 2.66 -36.85
C LEU A 538 31.72 2.00 -37.89
N VAL A 539 30.54 2.57 -38.15
CA VAL A 539 29.63 2.09 -39.21
C VAL A 539 30.27 2.27 -40.58
N GLY A 540 30.95 3.39 -40.85
CA GLY A 540 31.64 3.63 -42.11
C GLY A 540 32.78 2.64 -42.38
N THR A 541 33.60 2.36 -41.37
CA THR A 541 34.68 1.36 -41.48
C THR A 541 34.14 -0.05 -41.63
N LEU A 542 33.12 -0.45 -40.87
CA LEU A 542 32.47 -1.76 -41.02
C LEU A 542 31.80 -1.92 -42.39
N SER A 543 31.17 -0.87 -42.91
CA SER A 543 30.53 -0.88 -44.23
C SER A 543 31.57 -0.93 -45.36
N GLY A 544 32.67 -0.19 -45.24
CA GLY A 544 33.77 -0.18 -46.21
C GLY A 544 34.56 -1.49 -46.22
N THR A 545 34.79 -2.10 -45.05
CA THR A 545 35.43 -3.42 -44.95
C THR A 545 34.54 -4.55 -45.46
N LEU A 546 33.22 -4.49 -45.23
CA LEU A 546 32.27 -5.45 -45.83
C LEU A 546 32.18 -5.31 -47.36
N ALA A 547 32.30 -4.09 -47.89
CA ALA A 547 32.31 -3.85 -49.33
C ALA A 547 33.61 -4.32 -50.01
N ASN A 548 34.77 -4.11 -49.36
CA ASN A 548 36.07 -4.50 -49.90
C ASN A 548 36.41 -5.98 -49.72
N ALA A 549 35.80 -6.67 -48.76
CA ALA A 549 36.16 -8.06 -48.44
C ALA A 549 35.56 -9.11 -49.39
N GLY A 550 34.78 -8.73 -50.42
CA GLY A 550 34.21 -9.70 -51.37
C GLY A 550 33.46 -10.86 -50.70
N VAL A 551 32.94 -10.66 -49.48
CA VAL A 551 32.28 -11.70 -48.70
C VAL A 551 30.92 -11.91 -49.32
N ALA A 552 30.84 -12.88 -50.22
CA ALA A 552 29.59 -13.50 -50.61
C ALA A 552 28.79 -13.79 -49.34
N HIS A 553 27.56 -13.29 -49.29
CA HIS A 553 26.60 -13.52 -48.21
C HIS A 553 26.40 -15.04 -47.98
N THR A 554 27.25 -15.67 -47.18
CA THR A 554 27.04 -17.00 -46.63
C THR A 554 26.46 -16.91 -45.23
N ALA A 555 25.52 -15.98 -45.03
CA ALA A 555 24.55 -16.15 -43.97
C ALA A 555 23.63 -17.29 -44.43
N ARG A 556 23.65 -18.44 -43.74
CA ARG A 556 22.65 -19.52 -43.95
C ARG A 556 21.28 -18.85 -44.13
N PRO A 557 20.57 -19.10 -45.25
CA PRO A 557 19.31 -18.42 -45.51
C PRO A 557 18.37 -18.72 -44.34
N ALA A 558 18.01 -17.67 -43.59
CA ALA A 558 16.92 -17.78 -42.66
C ALA A 558 15.69 -18.24 -43.47
N PRO A 559 14.86 -19.18 -42.96
CA PRO A 559 13.72 -19.72 -43.70
C PRO A 559 12.93 -18.58 -44.35
N GLY A 560 12.43 -18.76 -45.58
CA GLY A 560 12.06 -17.66 -46.48
C GLY A 560 11.16 -16.56 -45.89
N TRP A 561 10.37 -16.86 -44.86
CA TRP A 561 9.59 -15.87 -44.12
C TRP A 561 10.44 -14.95 -43.21
N ARG A 562 11.50 -15.46 -42.57
CA ARG A 562 12.43 -14.68 -41.72
C ARG A 562 13.28 -13.72 -42.55
N ALA A 563 13.76 -14.16 -43.72
CA ALA A 563 14.51 -13.29 -44.63
C ALA A 563 13.64 -12.13 -45.16
N ARG A 564 12.38 -12.43 -45.54
CA ARG A 564 11.40 -11.41 -45.93
C ARG A 564 11.07 -10.44 -44.78
N LEU A 565 10.89 -10.95 -43.56
CA LEU A 565 10.64 -10.13 -42.39
C LEU A 565 11.84 -9.23 -42.06
N GLN A 566 13.06 -9.76 -42.11
CA GLN A 566 14.29 -8.99 -41.91
C GLN A 566 14.43 -7.87 -42.95
N ALA A 567 14.24 -8.14 -44.23
CA ALA A 567 14.26 -7.13 -45.28
C ALA A 567 13.20 -6.02 -45.06
N ARG A 568 11.98 -6.40 -44.67
CA ARG A 568 10.89 -5.44 -44.38
C ARG A 568 11.13 -4.60 -43.13
N THR A 569 11.67 -5.20 -42.06
CA THR A 569 12.09 -4.45 -40.86
C THR A 569 13.28 -3.54 -41.13
N HIS A 570 14.19 -3.94 -42.03
CA HIS A 570 15.31 -3.10 -42.48
C HIS A 570 14.80 -1.88 -43.25
N ALA A 571 13.81 -2.04 -44.15
CA ALA A 571 13.18 -0.93 -44.86
C ALA A 571 12.51 0.08 -43.90
N HIS A 572 11.86 -0.39 -42.84
CA HIS A 572 11.30 0.48 -41.80
C HIS A 572 12.39 1.28 -41.06
N LEU A 573 13.49 0.63 -40.67
CA LEU A 573 14.60 1.30 -39.98
C LEU A 573 15.30 2.33 -40.88
N GLN A 574 15.51 2.01 -42.15
CA GLN A 574 16.06 2.95 -43.13
C GLN A 574 15.14 4.15 -43.33
N ALA A 575 13.82 3.94 -43.47
CA ALA A 575 12.84 5.02 -43.58
C ALA A 575 12.84 5.94 -42.35
N ARG A 576 13.03 5.38 -41.15
CA ARG A 576 13.10 6.15 -39.90
C ARG A 576 14.36 7.01 -39.79
N VAL A 577 15.49 6.55 -40.33
CA VAL A 577 16.76 7.30 -40.35
C VAL A 577 16.77 8.35 -41.47
N ALA A 578 16.14 8.04 -42.61
CA ALA A 578 16.14 8.88 -43.80
C ALA A 578 15.26 10.15 -43.69
N VAL A 579 14.36 10.23 -42.71
CA VAL A 579 13.51 11.41 -42.48
C VAL A 579 14.04 12.19 -41.28
N PRO A 580 14.70 13.35 -41.49
CA PRO A 580 15.20 14.18 -40.41
C PRO A 580 14.06 14.67 -39.53
N ARG A 581 14.30 14.81 -38.22
CA ARG A 581 13.34 15.44 -37.32
C ARG A 581 13.18 16.92 -37.70
N ALA A 582 11.96 17.34 -37.99
CA ALA A 582 11.65 18.74 -38.25
C ALA A 582 12.00 19.62 -37.05
N ARG A 583 12.33 20.89 -37.27
CA ARG A 583 12.59 21.86 -36.18
C ARG A 583 11.40 22.00 -35.24
N LEU A 584 10.19 21.85 -35.75
CA LEU A 584 8.94 21.84 -34.98
C LEU A 584 8.76 20.59 -34.11
N ALA A 585 9.52 19.51 -34.32
CA ALA A 585 9.47 18.31 -33.49
C ALA A 585 10.38 18.39 -32.24
N ARG A 586 10.86 19.58 -31.87
CA ARG A 586 11.67 19.79 -30.66
C ARG A 586 10.81 19.57 -29.41
N PRO A 587 11.29 18.84 -28.38
CA PRO A 587 10.54 18.58 -27.15
C PRO A 587 10.04 19.87 -26.48
N LEU A 588 10.85 20.92 -26.50
CA LEU A 588 10.49 22.22 -25.93
C LEU A 588 9.25 22.83 -26.62
N LEU A 589 9.12 22.69 -27.94
CA LEU A 589 7.96 23.23 -28.66
C LEU A 589 6.68 22.44 -28.38
N GLY A 590 6.77 21.11 -28.33
CA GLY A 590 5.60 20.23 -28.13
C GLY A 590 5.18 20.05 -26.67
N CYS A 591 6.12 20.08 -25.73
CA CYS A 591 5.87 19.78 -24.31
C CYS A 591 5.89 21.02 -23.41
N VAL A 592 6.32 22.19 -23.90
CA VAL A 592 6.39 23.42 -23.09
C VAL A 592 5.64 24.55 -23.78
N VAL A 593 6.03 24.92 -25.00
CA VAL A 593 5.48 26.11 -25.68
C VAL A 593 4.02 25.93 -26.11
N LEU A 594 3.70 24.86 -26.85
CA LEU A 594 2.32 24.61 -27.30
C LEU A 594 1.33 24.45 -26.13
N PRO A 595 1.63 23.66 -25.08
CA PRO A 595 0.75 23.57 -23.91
C PRO A 595 0.60 24.89 -23.17
N LEU A 596 1.67 25.69 -23.06
CA LEU A 596 1.63 27.00 -22.41
C LEU A 596 0.68 27.95 -23.15
N VAL A 597 0.73 27.98 -24.48
CA VAL A 597 -0.15 28.82 -25.30
C VAL A 597 -1.62 28.41 -25.11
N LEU A 598 -1.92 27.10 -25.17
CA LEU A 598 -3.29 26.60 -24.96
C LEU A 598 -3.78 26.85 -23.52
N ALA A 599 -2.89 26.65 -22.54
CA ALA A 599 -3.19 26.90 -21.13
C ALA A 599 -3.48 28.37 -20.86
N LEU A 600 -2.73 29.31 -21.46
CA LEU A 600 -2.97 30.74 -21.31
C LEU A 600 -4.37 31.16 -21.80
N VAL A 601 -4.81 30.60 -22.93
CA VAL A 601 -6.15 30.86 -23.48
C VAL A 601 -7.23 30.27 -22.55
N ALA A 602 -7.08 29.02 -22.13
CA ALA A 602 -8.04 28.35 -21.25
C ALA A 602 -8.11 29.00 -19.86
N PHE A 603 -6.96 29.35 -19.28
CA PHE A 603 -6.86 30.02 -17.99
C PHE A 603 -7.49 31.42 -18.05
N ARG A 604 -7.24 32.19 -19.12
CA ARG A 604 -7.88 33.51 -19.30
C ARG A 604 -9.40 33.40 -19.38
N LEU A 605 -9.91 32.37 -20.05
CA LEU A 605 -11.35 32.10 -20.11
C LEU A 605 -11.90 31.78 -18.71
N HIS A 606 -11.22 30.91 -17.96
CA HIS A 606 -11.59 30.58 -16.60
C HIS A 606 -11.62 31.82 -15.69
N GLN A 607 -10.62 32.70 -15.79
CA GLN A 607 -10.57 33.96 -15.04
C GLN A 607 -11.79 34.85 -15.37
N ASN A 608 -12.13 35.00 -16.65
CA ASN A 608 -13.28 35.80 -17.07
C ASN A 608 -14.62 35.19 -16.63
N ILE A 609 -14.79 33.88 -16.70
CA ILE A 609 -16.05 33.21 -16.36
C ILE A 609 -16.26 33.17 -14.84
N ALA A 610 -15.24 32.76 -14.09
CA ALA A 610 -15.36 32.53 -12.65
C ALA A 610 -15.21 33.80 -11.83
N PHE A 611 -14.43 34.78 -12.31
CA PHE A 611 -14.05 35.98 -11.55
C PHE A 611 -14.33 37.30 -12.30
N GLY A 612 -14.98 37.25 -13.46
CA GLY A 612 -15.46 38.43 -14.19
C GLY A 612 -14.39 39.30 -14.86
N SER A 613 -13.09 38.98 -14.71
CA SER A 613 -12.00 39.69 -15.39
C SER A 613 -10.75 38.82 -15.54
N PRO A 614 -9.79 39.17 -16.43
CA PRO A 614 -8.58 38.38 -16.62
C PRO A 614 -7.67 38.28 -15.38
N LEU A 615 -7.85 39.18 -14.41
CA LEU A 615 -7.11 39.23 -13.15
C LEU A 615 -8.04 39.09 -11.93
N GLY A 616 -9.26 38.56 -12.11
CA GLY A 616 -10.27 38.55 -11.06
C GLY A 616 -9.88 37.74 -9.82
N GLU A 617 -9.26 36.57 -10.01
CA GLU A 617 -8.78 35.74 -8.88
C GLU A 617 -7.62 36.42 -8.13
N TYR A 618 -6.80 37.21 -8.83
CA TYR A 618 -5.77 38.00 -8.17
C TYR A 618 -6.38 39.06 -7.26
N TYR A 619 -7.37 39.79 -7.76
CA TYR A 619 -8.05 40.81 -6.95
C TYR A 619 -8.82 40.20 -5.77
N ALA A 620 -9.35 38.99 -5.92
CA ALA A 620 -10.13 38.32 -4.88
C ALA A 620 -9.29 37.55 -3.84
N ALA A 621 -8.21 36.88 -4.27
CA ALA A 621 -7.48 35.91 -3.45
C ALA A 621 -5.95 36.08 -3.50
N GLY A 622 -5.45 37.12 -4.17
CA GLY A 622 -4.04 37.47 -4.21
C GLY A 622 -3.20 36.67 -5.22
N TRP A 623 -1.93 37.05 -5.33
CA TRP A 623 -1.03 36.55 -6.39
C TRP A 623 -0.66 35.08 -6.26
N GLN A 624 -0.65 34.56 -5.03
CA GLN A 624 -0.35 33.16 -4.78
C GLN A 624 -1.46 32.24 -5.31
N ALA A 625 -2.73 32.61 -5.15
CA ALA A 625 -3.87 31.85 -5.67
C ALA A 625 -3.85 31.88 -7.22
N TYR A 626 -3.74 33.08 -7.79
CA TYR A 626 -3.71 33.28 -9.25
C TYR A 626 -2.59 32.46 -9.94
N LEU A 627 -1.36 32.49 -9.41
CA LEU A 627 -0.23 31.75 -9.97
C LEU A 627 -0.38 30.23 -9.77
N ARG A 628 -0.96 29.79 -8.65
CA ARG A 628 -1.22 28.37 -8.39
C ARG A 628 -2.27 27.82 -9.36
N THR A 629 -3.37 28.54 -9.56
CA THR A 629 -4.42 28.17 -10.50
C THR A 629 -3.85 28.15 -11.93
N PHE A 630 -3.07 29.15 -12.33
CA PHE A 630 -2.36 29.12 -13.61
C PHE A 630 -1.45 27.88 -13.76
N GLY A 631 -0.68 27.56 -12.72
CA GLY A 631 0.19 26.38 -12.71
C GLY A 631 -0.57 25.06 -12.89
N ILE A 632 -1.75 24.93 -12.28
CA ILE A 632 -2.62 23.76 -12.44
C ILE A 632 -3.13 23.66 -13.88
N TRP A 633 -3.62 24.76 -14.46
CA TRP A 633 -4.05 24.80 -15.86
C TRP A 633 -2.91 24.45 -16.82
N TRP A 634 -1.72 25.02 -16.60
CA TRP A 634 -0.55 24.71 -17.42
C TRP A 634 -0.13 23.24 -17.31
N ALA A 635 -0.14 22.66 -16.10
CA ALA A 635 0.16 21.24 -15.90
C ALA A 635 -0.87 20.34 -16.59
N ALA A 636 -2.17 20.63 -16.46
CA ALA A 636 -3.25 19.88 -17.10
C ALA A 636 -3.11 19.86 -18.64
N TRP A 637 -2.88 21.02 -19.24
CA TRP A 637 -2.66 21.13 -20.68
C TRP A 637 -1.35 20.48 -21.13
N THR A 638 -0.29 20.56 -20.32
CA THR A 638 0.97 19.87 -20.61
C THR A 638 0.79 18.36 -20.66
N MET A 639 0.06 17.79 -19.70
CA MET A 639 -0.29 16.38 -19.69
C MET A 639 -1.13 16.00 -20.92
N GLY A 640 -2.19 16.75 -21.22
CA GLY A 640 -3.08 16.49 -22.37
C GLY A 640 -2.36 16.54 -23.72
N VAL A 641 -1.60 17.60 -23.99
CA VAL A 641 -0.85 17.77 -25.25
C VAL A 641 0.24 16.71 -25.39
N THR A 642 0.93 16.34 -24.29
CA THR A 642 1.97 15.32 -24.32
C THR A 642 1.38 13.93 -24.58
N LEU A 643 0.24 13.60 -23.97
CA LEU A 643 -0.48 12.35 -24.24
C LEU A 643 -0.98 12.28 -25.68
N TYR A 644 -1.55 13.37 -26.20
CA TYR A 644 -1.98 13.46 -27.59
C TYR A 644 -0.81 13.29 -28.57
N ALA A 645 0.33 13.97 -28.32
CA ALA A 645 1.54 13.82 -29.12
C ALA A 645 2.12 12.40 -29.06
N ALA A 646 2.06 11.74 -27.91
CA ALA A 646 2.49 10.35 -27.74
C ALA A 646 1.59 9.38 -28.51
N ALA A 647 0.27 9.56 -28.44
CA ALA A 647 -0.70 8.77 -29.20
C ALA A 647 -0.51 8.94 -30.72
N LEU A 648 -0.34 10.18 -31.18
CA LEU A 648 -0.06 10.49 -32.58
C LEU A 648 1.25 9.85 -33.04
N ARG A 649 2.30 9.89 -32.21
CA ARG A 649 3.58 9.24 -32.51
C ARG A 649 3.42 7.72 -32.61
N ALA A 650 2.67 7.09 -31.70
CA ALA A 650 2.40 5.65 -31.75
C ALA A 650 1.64 5.26 -33.04
N ALA A 651 0.61 6.03 -33.41
CA ALA A 651 -0.16 5.81 -34.63
C ALA A 651 0.72 5.95 -35.90
N MET A 652 1.57 6.98 -35.97
CA MET A 652 2.50 7.17 -37.09
C MET A 652 3.54 6.04 -37.19
N GLU A 653 4.08 5.56 -36.05
CA GLU A 653 5.03 4.45 -36.04
C GLU A 653 4.37 3.13 -36.49
N ALA A 654 3.14 2.87 -36.04
CA ALA A 654 2.35 1.71 -36.48
C ALA A 654 2.04 1.76 -37.99
N ALA A 655 1.58 2.91 -38.49
CA ALA A 655 1.31 3.11 -39.92
C ALA A 655 2.59 2.95 -40.77
N ALA A 656 3.71 3.54 -40.34
CA ALA A 656 4.99 3.42 -41.04
C ALA A 656 5.52 1.98 -41.04
N LEU A 657 5.30 1.23 -39.96
CA LEU A 657 5.65 -0.18 -39.89
C LEU A 657 4.76 -1.02 -40.83
N LEU A 658 3.45 -0.77 -40.85
CA LEU A 658 2.52 -1.46 -41.75
C LEU A 658 2.88 -1.22 -43.22
N VAL A 659 3.15 0.03 -43.63
CA VAL A 659 3.59 0.32 -45.00
C VAL A 659 4.90 -0.40 -45.31
N ALA A 660 5.88 -0.41 -44.40
CA ALA A 660 7.14 -1.12 -44.62
C ALA A 660 6.97 -2.66 -44.71
N LEU A 661 5.97 -3.20 -44.01
CA LEU A 661 5.62 -4.62 -44.05
C LEU A 661 4.87 -5.01 -45.34
N VAL A 662 4.07 -4.12 -45.93
CA VAL A 662 3.26 -4.42 -47.12
C VAL A 662 3.94 -3.94 -48.41
N HIS A 663 4.45 -2.71 -48.44
CA HIS A 663 5.07 -2.04 -49.59
C HIS A 663 6.43 -1.41 -49.20
N PRO A 664 7.51 -2.21 -49.09
CA PRO A 664 8.81 -1.73 -48.60
C PRO A 664 9.41 -0.59 -49.44
N ALA A 665 9.16 -0.56 -50.75
CA ALA A 665 9.60 0.52 -51.64
C ALA A 665 8.94 1.88 -51.30
N GLN A 666 7.77 1.88 -50.67
CA GLN A 666 7.03 3.08 -50.29
C GLN A 666 7.28 3.51 -48.83
N ALA A 667 8.12 2.79 -48.07
CA ALA A 667 8.34 3.05 -46.65
C ALA A 667 8.87 4.47 -46.36
N THR A 668 9.84 4.95 -47.14
CA THR A 668 10.44 6.28 -46.95
C THR A 668 9.51 7.42 -47.39
N PRO A 669 8.88 7.39 -48.59
CA PRO A 669 7.86 8.38 -48.97
C PRO A 669 6.69 8.45 -47.98
N ALA A 670 6.14 7.30 -47.56
CA ALA A 670 5.04 7.26 -46.61
C ALA A 670 5.42 7.84 -45.24
N ARG A 671 6.63 7.54 -44.75
CA ARG A 671 7.11 8.12 -43.49
C ARG A 671 7.20 9.64 -43.54
N ARG A 672 7.64 10.23 -44.66
CA ARG A 672 7.68 11.70 -44.82
C ARG A 672 6.29 12.31 -44.74
N VAL A 673 5.30 11.68 -45.38
CA VAL A 673 3.90 12.15 -45.35
C VAL A 673 3.34 12.05 -43.94
N LEU A 674 3.54 10.91 -43.27
CA LEU A 674 3.08 10.69 -41.90
C LEU A 674 3.65 11.72 -40.92
N GLU A 675 4.96 12.03 -40.98
CA GLU A 675 5.56 13.05 -40.10
C GLU A 675 4.99 14.45 -40.36
N ARG A 676 4.68 14.81 -41.62
CA ARG A 676 4.03 16.09 -41.95
C ARG A 676 2.60 16.15 -41.41
N LEU A 677 1.83 15.08 -41.61
CA LEU A 677 0.46 14.99 -41.10
C LEU A 677 0.42 15.02 -39.57
N GLY A 678 1.36 14.35 -38.90
CA GLY A 678 1.48 14.40 -37.44
C GLY A 678 1.79 15.81 -36.93
N LEU A 679 2.72 16.52 -37.56
CA LEU A 679 3.01 17.90 -37.18
C LEU A 679 1.81 18.83 -37.44
N ALA A 680 1.10 18.66 -38.56
CA ALA A 680 -0.10 19.43 -38.86
C ALA A 680 -1.22 19.14 -37.84
N ALA A 681 -1.46 17.87 -37.51
CA ALA A 681 -2.45 17.48 -36.52
C ALA A 681 -2.15 18.01 -35.12
N LEU A 682 -0.87 18.10 -34.73
CA LEU A 682 -0.45 18.61 -33.43
C LEU A 682 -0.45 20.14 -33.35
N TYR A 683 0.10 20.83 -34.35
CA TYR A 683 0.30 22.29 -34.28
C TYR A 683 -0.81 23.11 -34.92
N ILE A 684 -1.67 22.50 -35.74
CA ILE A 684 -2.81 23.16 -36.38
C ILE A 684 -4.11 22.50 -35.92
N GLY A 685 -4.20 21.17 -36.03
CA GLY A 685 -5.42 20.43 -35.69
C GLY A 685 -5.85 20.61 -34.24
N LEU A 686 -4.91 20.48 -33.29
CA LEU A 686 -5.22 20.60 -31.87
C LEU A 686 -5.64 22.03 -31.47
N PRO A 687 -4.95 23.12 -31.87
CA PRO A 687 -5.44 24.48 -31.64
C PRO A 687 -6.78 24.78 -32.31
N VAL A 688 -7.00 24.35 -33.56
CA VAL A 688 -8.28 24.55 -34.26
C VAL A 688 -9.42 23.84 -33.54
N TRP A 689 -9.22 22.58 -33.17
CA TRP A 689 -10.19 21.81 -32.37
C TRP A 689 -10.51 22.51 -31.05
N PHE A 690 -9.50 23.05 -30.38
CA PHE A 690 -9.69 23.77 -29.14
C PHE A 690 -10.51 25.05 -29.35
N VAL A 691 -10.18 25.86 -30.35
CA VAL A 691 -10.95 27.08 -30.70
C VAL A 691 -12.40 26.74 -31.06
N MET A 692 -12.64 25.67 -31.83
CA MET A 692 -13.99 25.20 -32.16
C MET A 692 -14.82 24.73 -30.96
N ARG A 693 -14.19 24.42 -29.82
CA ARG A 693 -14.88 24.09 -28.56
C ARG A 693 -15.12 25.31 -27.68
N LEU A 694 -14.46 26.43 -27.99
CA LEU A 694 -14.59 27.70 -27.27
C LEU A 694 -15.61 28.65 -27.92
N LEU A 695 -15.81 28.53 -29.24
CA LEU A 695 -16.94 29.09 -29.98
C LEU A 695 -18.17 28.22 -29.75
#